data_AF-A0A1M3HIB7-F1
#
_entry.id   AF-A0A1M3HIB7-F1
#
_cell.length_a   1.000
_cell.length_b   1.000
_cell.length_c   1.000
_cell.angle_alpha   90.00
_cell.angle_beta   90.00
_cell.angle_gamma   90.00
#
_symmetry.space_group_name_H-M   'P 1'
#
loop_
_entity.id
_entity.type
_entity.pdbx_description
1 polymer ?
#
loop_
_entity_poly.entity_id
_entity_poly.type
_entity_poly.pdbx_seq_one_letter_code
_entity_poly.pdbx_strand_id
1 'polypeptide(L)'
;MLLFLLFLTTALAGRPQDEAVNTAILPPIPMKQGIIQYEKQYILKQAISDAEKLRWMRLAASHPIPGFPDSKLTITSEDKDRGTLSGTAVCRVETGEKGSHYFLRWDWAMKATDSGYLLTMNHYYERPAEKGISNEFSKVEYRWWDYRNGHPWSPADGRIFAGLDSATASLAGSVFALEDQAAAVSGKTGQNMRSPGGTALSSPRFRVLALYENGGHHLEYSRRAKIWLDQLAADSNFRIDYITRPDTITGKYLSAYALIIQLDYAPYGWRPEAMSALQKYIEEGRGGWIGMHHATLLGEFDGYPMWPWFSNFMGGIRWKDYIARFASGVLHVENRDHPVMMDVPDSFVIEKEEWYTWDKSPRPNVQVLANVDEGSYQPDTTVKVGDHPVIWSNPKMGARNVYIFMGHSPILFDNDAYKRILTNSIFWAAATRGGTPAPVHAAGSVTFKALALYSTNVEPDHVDFARDAIHYYSVLAAQKGFVFDTTTNWDNLNSENLRQYQVVLWLNEFPKTDAQRVAFEGYMQHGGAWMGFHVAGYNDRYTKWRWFVDMLGGAVFYNNNWPPLPAKLIVNDQKHPATRHLPARYTAPINEWYGWNPNPRQNRDVRVLMTLDTSNYPLGKKDVIREGDIPVVWTNTKYRMLYINMGHGDQIFVSPIQNRLFEGAILWLGEGGKK
;
A
#
# COMPACT_ATOMS: atom_id res chain seq x y z
N MET A 1 27.16 37.99 -45.89
CA MET A 1 26.51 38.58 -47.08
C MET A 1 25.63 37.50 -47.70
N LEU A 2 24.32 37.57 -47.45
CA LEU A 2 23.23 37.97 -48.39
C LEU A 2 22.75 36.77 -49.25
N LEU A 3 21.51 36.27 -49.09
CA LEU A 3 20.21 36.74 -49.69
C LEU A 3 20.22 36.57 -51.25
N PHE A 4 19.21 36.14 -52.01
CA PHE A 4 17.76 35.86 -51.89
C PHE A 4 17.22 35.44 -53.31
N LEU A 5 16.21 34.54 -53.41
CA LEU A 5 15.13 34.35 -54.46
C LEU A 5 15.47 34.24 -55.98
N LEU A 6 14.64 33.73 -56.93
CA LEU A 6 13.17 33.63 -57.13
C LEU A 6 12.80 32.52 -58.17
N PHE A 7 11.74 31.75 -57.87
CA PHE A 7 10.56 31.31 -58.68
C PHE A 7 10.62 30.80 -60.15
N LEU A 8 9.90 29.69 -60.40
CA LEU A 8 8.87 29.60 -61.45
C LEU A 8 7.72 28.67 -61.01
N THR A 9 6.48 29.09 -61.29
CA THR A 9 5.17 28.51 -60.91
C THR A 9 4.45 27.80 -62.06
N THR A 10 3.35 27.08 -61.71
CA THR A 10 2.22 26.51 -62.50
C THR A 10 2.24 24.98 -62.67
N ALA A 11 1.16 24.20 -62.52
CA ALA A 11 -0.18 24.40 -61.97
C ALA A 11 -0.82 23.03 -61.62
N LEU A 12 -1.86 23.09 -60.80
CA LEU A 12 -2.70 22.08 -60.15
C LEU A 12 -3.28 20.94 -61.03
N ALA A 13 -3.34 19.73 -60.46
CA ALA A 13 -4.48 18.80 -60.58
C ALA A 13 -4.62 18.01 -59.26
N GLY A 14 -5.83 18.03 -58.69
CA GLY A 14 -6.13 17.80 -57.27
C GLY A 14 -5.79 16.42 -56.69
N ARG A 15 -5.31 16.44 -55.45
CA ARG A 15 -5.42 15.33 -54.49
C ARG A 15 -6.61 15.60 -53.56
N PRO A 16 -7.31 14.56 -53.08
CA PRO A 16 -8.33 14.74 -52.05
C PRO A 16 -7.67 15.39 -50.85
N GLN A 17 -8.40 16.29 -50.19
CA GLN A 17 -8.00 16.87 -48.92
C GLN A 17 -7.63 15.74 -47.97
N ASP A 18 -6.33 15.61 -47.66
CA ASP A 18 -5.92 15.05 -46.39
C ASP A 18 -6.60 15.92 -45.32
N GLU A 19 -7.59 15.36 -44.64
CA GLU A 19 -8.09 15.92 -43.40
C GLU A 19 -6.87 16.12 -42.51
N ALA A 20 -6.45 17.38 -42.37
CA ALA A 20 -5.52 17.79 -41.35
C ALA A 20 -6.10 17.27 -40.04
N VAL A 21 -5.49 16.21 -39.49
CA VAL A 21 -5.71 15.81 -38.11
C VAL A 21 -5.32 17.01 -37.30
N ASN A 22 -6.34 17.73 -36.88
CA ASN A 22 -6.27 18.94 -36.09
C ASN A 22 -5.32 18.63 -34.94
N THR A 23 -4.13 19.22 -34.95
CA THR A 23 -3.22 19.26 -33.81
C THR A 23 -3.83 20.19 -32.77
N ALA A 24 -5.02 19.84 -32.30
CA ALA A 24 -5.56 20.35 -31.07
C ALA A 24 -4.54 19.93 -30.01
N ILE A 25 -3.81 20.92 -29.50
CA ILE A 25 -2.97 20.79 -28.32
C ILE A 25 -3.92 20.27 -27.24
N LEU A 26 -3.91 18.94 -27.04
CA LEU A 26 -4.64 18.34 -25.92
C LEU A 26 -4.09 19.01 -24.66
N PRO A 27 -4.96 19.50 -23.76
CA PRO A 27 -4.49 20.09 -22.51
C PRO A 27 -3.54 19.10 -21.81
N PRO A 28 -2.54 19.58 -21.05
CA PRO A 28 -1.62 18.68 -20.39
C PRO A 28 -2.40 17.79 -19.41
N ILE A 29 -2.52 16.50 -19.73
CA ILE A 29 -3.10 15.53 -18.80
C ILE A 29 -2.29 15.62 -17.50
N PRO A 30 -2.97 15.89 -16.37
CA PRO A 30 -2.32 16.14 -15.10
C PRO A 30 -1.58 14.89 -14.63
N MET A 31 -0.34 15.09 -14.20
CA MET A 31 0.54 14.05 -13.67
C MET A 31 0.96 14.44 -12.27
N LYS A 32 0.86 13.52 -11.32
CA LYS A 32 1.35 13.70 -9.95
C LYS A 32 2.11 12.44 -9.58
N GLN A 33 3.36 12.60 -9.11
CA GLN A 33 4.22 11.48 -8.71
C GLN A 33 4.37 10.37 -9.77
N GLY A 34 4.43 10.74 -11.05
CA GLY A 34 4.65 9.78 -12.14
C GLY A 34 3.42 9.04 -12.65
N ILE A 35 2.24 9.27 -12.07
CA ILE A 35 0.97 8.72 -12.55
C ILE A 35 0.04 9.81 -13.09
N ILE A 36 -0.83 9.44 -14.03
CA ILE A 36 -1.92 10.30 -14.48
C ILE A 36 -2.90 10.44 -13.31
N GLN A 37 -3.13 11.68 -12.88
CA GLN A 37 -4.01 11.97 -11.76
C GLN A 37 -4.87 13.18 -12.06
N TYR A 38 -6.15 12.94 -12.28
CA TYR A 38 -7.14 14.00 -12.37
C TYR A 38 -7.75 14.25 -11.01
N GLU A 39 -7.82 15.53 -10.64
CA GLU A 39 -8.43 15.98 -9.41
C GLU A 39 -9.31 17.19 -9.72
N LYS A 40 -10.57 17.14 -9.27
CA LYS A 40 -11.51 18.25 -9.48
C LYS A 40 -12.38 18.45 -8.25
N GLN A 41 -12.25 19.62 -7.65
CA GLN A 41 -13.19 20.11 -6.65
C GLN A 41 -14.46 20.60 -7.36
N TYR A 42 -15.61 20.17 -6.86
CA TYR A 42 -16.92 20.65 -7.26
C TYR A 42 -17.59 21.35 -6.08
N ILE A 43 -18.19 22.50 -6.35
CA ILE A 43 -18.91 23.32 -5.38
C ILE A 43 -20.39 23.28 -5.76
N LEU A 44 -21.24 22.89 -4.81
CA LEU A 44 -22.69 22.86 -4.95
C LEU A 44 -23.26 24.27 -4.83
N LYS A 45 -24.29 24.63 -5.61
CA LYS A 45 -24.96 25.94 -5.44
C LYS A 45 -25.74 26.03 -4.13
N GLN A 46 -26.10 24.88 -3.55
CA GLN A 46 -26.78 24.80 -2.26
C GLN A 46 -26.09 23.78 -1.34
N ALA A 47 -25.96 24.14 -0.07
CA ALA A 47 -25.49 23.23 0.96
C ALA A 47 -26.52 22.10 1.20
N ILE A 48 -26.08 20.86 1.07
CA ILE A 48 -26.85 19.64 1.36
C ILE A 48 -26.05 18.75 2.32
N SER A 49 -26.73 17.82 2.99
CA SER A 49 -26.09 16.92 3.96
C SER A 49 -25.13 15.94 3.27
N ASP A 50 -24.13 15.45 4.00
CA ASP A 50 -23.17 14.47 3.47
C ASP A 50 -23.84 13.14 3.10
N ALA A 51 -24.95 12.78 3.76
CA ALA A 51 -25.77 11.63 3.40
C ALA A 51 -26.44 11.81 2.02
N GLU A 52 -26.95 13.01 1.74
CA GLU A 52 -27.57 13.34 0.45
C GLU A 52 -26.50 13.44 -0.65
N LYS A 53 -25.35 14.03 -0.33
CA LYS A 53 -24.15 14.03 -1.16
C LYS A 53 -23.73 12.62 -1.57
N LEU A 54 -23.65 11.70 -0.61
CA LEU A 54 -23.28 10.30 -0.86
C LEU A 54 -24.35 9.57 -1.68
N ARG A 55 -25.64 9.87 -1.46
CA ARG A 55 -26.73 9.36 -2.31
C ARG A 55 -26.55 9.80 -3.76
N TRP A 56 -26.19 11.06 -3.99
CA TRP A 56 -25.95 11.60 -5.33
C TRP A 56 -24.74 10.94 -5.99
N MET A 57 -23.63 10.75 -5.26
CA MET A 57 -22.47 10.01 -5.76
C MET A 57 -22.84 8.59 -6.21
N ARG A 58 -23.65 7.86 -5.42
CA ARG A 58 -24.14 6.52 -5.82
C ARG A 58 -24.96 6.57 -7.10
N LEU A 59 -25.84 7.57 -7.23
CA LEU A 59 -26.65 7.78 -8.42
C LEU A 59 -25.79 8.08 -9.65
N ALA A 60 -24.75 8.91 -9.49
CA ALA A 60 -23.78 9.18 -10.55
C ALA A 60 -23.08 7.90 -11.01
N ALA A 61 -22.61 7.09 -10.04
CA ALA A 61 -21.93 5.83 -10.31
C ALA A 61 -22.86 4.73 -10.85
N SER A 62 -24.18 4.88 -10.75
CA SER A 62 -25.15 3.91 -11.27
C SER A 62 -25.57 4.15 -12.72
N HIS A 63 -25.13 5.26 -13.33
CA HIS A 63 -25.45 5.60 -14.72
C HIS A 63 -24.21 5.52 -15.62
N PRO A 64 -24.38 5.24 -16.92
CA PRO A 64 -23.30 5.39 -17.88
C PRO A 64 -22.77 6.84 -17.88
N ILE A 65 -21.47 6.99 -18.03
CA ILE A 65 -20.80 8.28 -18.22
C ILE A 65 -21.41 8.94 -19.48
N PRO A 66 -21.96 10.16 -19.37
CA PRO A 66 -22.51 10.90 -20.50
C PRO A 66 -21.50 11.01 -21.65
N GLY A 67 -21.93 10.73 -22.88
CA GLY A 67 -21.02 10.68 -24.04
C GLY A 67 -20.28 9.36 -24.23
N PHE A 68 -20.37 8.41 -23.27
CA PHE A 68 -19.81 7.06 -23.36
C PHE A 68 -20.87 6.02 -22.98
N PRO A 69 -21.81 5.69 -23.89
CA PRO A 69 -22.99 4.87 -23.59
C PRO A 69 -22.68 3.42 -23.16
N ASP A 70 -21.45 2.93 -23.39
CA ASP A 70 -20.96 1.60 -22.99
C ASP A 70 -20.07 1.64 -21.73
N SER A 71 -20.07 2.75 -20.98
CA SER A 71 -19.26 2.87 -19.78
C SER A 71 -19.92 2.24 -18.55
N LYS A 72 -19.09 1.74 -17.64
CA LYS A 72 -19.50 1.10 -16.39
C LYS A 72 -18.65 1.62 -15.24
N LEU A 73 -19.30 2.16 -14.22
CA LEU A 73 -18.68 2.43 -12.93
C LEU A 73 -19.01 1.29 -11.97
N THR A 74 -18.01 0.81 -11.25
CA THR A 74 -18.13 -0.23 -10.23
C THR A 74 -17.65 0.34 -8.91
N ILE A 75 -18.56 0.47 -7.95
CA ILE A 75 -18.21 0.85 -6.57
C ILE A 75 -17.49 -0.33 -5.91
N THR A 76 -16.27 -0.11 -5.43
CA THR A 76 -15.48 -1.12 -4.72
C THR A 76 -15.41 -0.84 -3.23
N SER A 77 -15.54 0.42 -2.81
CA SER A 77 -15.52 0.82 -1.41
C SER A 77 -16.40 2.05 -1.16
N GLU A 78 -17.05 2.07 0.00
CA GLU A 78 -17.88 3.16 0.47
C GLU A 78 -17.63 3.41 1.96
N ASP A 79 -17.22 4.64 2.29
CA ASP A 79 -17.06 5.15 3.65
C ASP A 79 -18.15 6.20 3.89
N LYS A 80 -19.25 5.77 4.52
CA LYS A 80 -20.42 6.60 4.76
C LYS A 80 -20.14 7.75 5.73
N ASP A 81 -19.22 7.54 6.66
CA ASP A 81 -18.90 8.50 7.72
C ASP A 81 -17.97 9.61 7.20
N ARG A 82 -17.14 9.30 6.19
CA ARG A 82 -16.31 10.29 5.49
C ARG A 82 -16.93 10.84 4.21
N GLY A 83 -18.17 10.47 3.91
CA GLY A 83 -18.84 10.78 2.65
C GLY A 83 -17.99 10.43 1.43
N THR A 84 -17.24 9.33 1.48
CA THR A 84 -16.32 8.93 0.41
C THR A 84 -16.84 7.68 -0.29
N LEU A 85 -16.87 7.72 -1.62
CA LEU A 85 -17.23 6.61 -2.49
C LEU A 85 -16.10 6.39 -3.49
N SER A 86 -15.63 5.15 -3.64
CA SER A 86 -14.56 4.85 -4.60
C SER A 86 -14.82 3.55 -5.36
N GLY A 87 -14.16 3.42 -6.49
CA GLY A 87 -14.47 2.38 -7.44
C GLY A 87 -13.49 2.30 -8.60
N THR A 88 -13.80 1.40 -9.51
CA THR A 88 -13.19 1.35 -10.83
C THR A 88 -14.21 1.81 -11.87
N ALA A 89 -13.74 2.34 -12.97
CA ALA A 89 -14.56 2.71 -14.12
C ALA A 89 -13.98 2.06 -15.36
N VAL A 90 -14.84 1.70 -16.31
CA VAL A 90 -14.45 1.25 -17.64
C VAL A 90 -15.26 2.03 -18.68
N CYS A 91 -14.65 2.48 -19.77
CA CYS A 91 -15.36 3.02 -20.92
C CYS A 91 -14.78 2.51 -22.23
N ARG A 92 -15.60 2.52 -23.28
CA ARG A 92 -15.19 2.18 -24.65
C ARG A 92 -14.86 3.45 -25.43
N VAL A 93 -13.75 3.45 -26.15
CA VAL A 93 -13.29 4.54 -27.01
C VAL A 93 -13.04 4.00 -28.42
N GLU A 94 -13.77 4.53 -29.41
CA GLU A 94 -13.60 4.15 -30.81
C GLU A 94 -12.30 4.73 -31.39
N THR A 95 -11.59 3.95 -32.22
CA THR A 95 -10.33 4.40 -32.85
C THR A 95 -10.52 4.98 -34.24
N GLY A 96 -11.75 5.05 -34.75
CA GLY A 96 -12.08 5.55 -36.09
C GLY A 96 -11.91 4.52 -37.22
N GLU A 97 -11.25 3.38 -36.97
CA GLU A 97 -11.30 2.23 -37.87
C GLU A 97 -12.53 1.38 -37.56
N LYS A 98 -13.24 0.94 -38.61
CA LYS A 98 -14.51 0.22 -38.45
C LYS A 98 -14.33 -1.08 -37.65
N GLY A 99 -14.76 -1.06 -36.38
CA GLY A 99 -14.72 -2.20 -35.46
C GLY A 99 -13.57 -2.17 -34.45
N SER A 100 -12.65 -1.21 -34.55
CA SER A 100 -11.50 -1.08 -33.64
C SER A 100 -11.80 -0.09 -32.50
N HIS A 101 -11.60 -0.54 -31.26
CA HIS A 101 -11.84 0.27 -30.06
C HIS A 101 -10.86 -0.10 -28.93
N TYR A 102 -10.73 0.80 -27.96
CA TYR A 102 -10.07 0.54 -26.69
C TYR A 102 -11.10 0.53 -25.57
N PHE A 103 -10.91 -0.35 -24.58
CA PHE A 103 -11.50 -0.15 -23.26
C PHE A 103 -10.51 0.58 -22.38
N LEU A 104 -10.87 1.74 -21.85
CA LEU A 104 -10.12 2.39 -20.79
C LEU A 104 -10.68 1.92 -19.45
N ARG A 105 -9.81 1.65 -18.47
CA ARG A 105 -10.13 1.39 -17.07
C ARG A 105 -9.38 2.38 -16.19
N TRP A 106 -9.99 2.87 -15.12
CA TRP A 106 -9.30 3.66 -14.12
C TRP A 106 -9.92 3.52 -12.74
N ASP A 107 -9.18 3.94 -11.74
CA ASP A 107 -9.67 4.05 -10.37
C ASP A 107 -10.24 5.45 -10.16
N TRP A 108 -11.34 5.55 -9.44
CA TRP A 108 -11.97 6.82 -9.10
C TRP A 108 -12.38 6.87 -7.63
N ALA A 109 -12.38 8.07 -7.06
CA ALA A 109 -12.87 8.36 -5.73
C ALA A 109 -13.62 9.70 -5.73
N MET A 110 -14.78 9.74 -5.10
CA MET A 110 -15.55 10.94 -4.81
C MET A 110 -15.60 11.11 -3.29
N LYS A 111 -15.19 12.27 -2.79
CA LYS A 111 -15.23 12.62 -1.37
C LYS A 111 -16.11 13.83 -1.15
N ALA A 112 -17.05 13.75 -0.20
CA ALA A 112 -17.85 14.89 0.20
C ALA A 112 -16.95 15.92 0.90
N THR A 113 -17.14 17.18 0.53
CA THR A 113 -16.48 18.34 1.15
C THR A 113 -17.55 19.29 1.67
N ASP A 114 -17.20 20.23 2.54
CA ASP A 114 -18.16 21.17 3.11
C ASP A 114 -18.96 21.92 2.03
N SER A 115 -18.30 22.27 0.93
CA SER A 115 -18.88 23.01 -0.20
C SER A 115 -19.34 22.13 -1.37
N GLY A 116 -19.07 20.83 -1.37
CA GLY A 116 -19.48 19.93 -2.46
C GLY A 116 -18.75 18.59 -2.50
N TYR A 117 -17.98 18.34 -3.55
CA TYR A 117 -17.28 17.06 -3.77
C TYR A 117 -15.85 17.28 -4.24
N LEU A 118 -14.95 16.34 -3.90
CA LEU A 118 -13.66 16.18 -4.54
C LEU A 118 -13.70 14.87 -5.34
N LEU A 119 -13.55 14.96 -6.66
CA LEU A 119 -13.37 13.80 -7.54
C LEU A 119 -11.87 13.62 -7.82
N THR A 120 -11.36 12.42 -7.56
CA THR A 120 -10.01 11.97 -7.91
C THR A 120 -10.10 10.78 -8.84
N MET A 121 -9.27 10.74 -9.88
CA MET A 121 -9.15 9.60 -10.79
C MET A 121 -7.68 9.33 -11.15
N ASN A 122 -7.26 8.07 -11.10
CA ASN A 122 -5.87 7.64 -11.32
C ASN A 122 -5.79 6.17 -11.78
N HIS A 123 -4.56 5.67 -11.99
CA HIS A 123 -4.24 4.30 -12.43
C HIS A 123 -5.01 3.90 -13.70
N TYR A 124 -4.66 4.53 -14.81
CA TYR A 124 -5.33 4.36 -16.09
C TYR A 124 -4.75 3.20 -16.88
N TYR A 125 -5.61 2.26 -17.25
CA TYR A 125 -5.25 1.12 -18.07
C TYR A 125 -6.07 1.08 -19.36
N GLU A 126 -5.52 0.54 -20.43
CA GLU A 126 -6.21 0.35 -21.71
C GLU A 126 -6.21 -1.11 -22.15
N ARG A 127 -7.30 -1.60 -22.74
CA ARG A 127 -7.35 -2.90 -23.39
C ARG A 127 -7.81 -2.71 -24.84
N PRO A 128 -6.96 -2.91 -25.85
CA PRO A 128 -7.39 -2.88 -27.24
C PRO A 128 -8.36 -4.03 -27.52
N ALA A 129 -9.35 -3.77 -28.37
CA ALA A 129 -10.24 -4.77 -28.91
C ALA A 129 -10.07 -4.80 -30.44
N GLU A 130 -8.86 -5.17 -30.86
CA GLU A 130 -8.46 -5.31 -32.25
C GLU A 130 -8.41 -6.79 -32.63
N LYS A 131 -8.72 -7.10 -33.89
CA LYS A 131 -8.72 -8.48 -34.39
C LYS A 131 -7.29 -9.04 -34.40
N GLY A 132 -6.98 -9.96 -33.50
CA GLY A 132 -5.67 -10.62 -33.39
C GLY A 132 -4.79 -10.15 -32.22
N ILE A 133 -5.23 -9.14 -31.46
CA ILE A 133 -4.54 -8.69 -30.24
C ILE A 133 -5.34 -9.23 -29.03
N SER A 134 -4.72 -10.09 -28.21
CA SER A 134 -5.40 -10.77 -27.09
C SER A 134 -4.90 -10.36 -25.70
N ASN A 135 -4.30 -9.17 -25.54
CA ASN A 135 -3.84 -8.72 -24.22
C ASN A 135 -5.01 -8.21 -23.36
N GLU A 136 -4.91 -8.36 -22.03
CA GLU A 136 -5.75 -7.57 -21.13
C GLU A 136 -5.17 -6.16 -20.94
N PHE A 137 -5.78 -5.40 -20.03
CA PHE A 137 -5.45 -4.02 -19.71
C PHE A 137 -3.94 -3.77 -19.57
N SER A 138 -3.43 -2.69 -20.16
CA SER A 138 -2.05 -2.21 -20.09
C SER A 138 -2.02 -0.78 -19.56
N LYS A 139 -1.09 -0.45 -18.66
CA LYS A 139 -0.97 0.88 -18.04
C LYS A 139 -0.66 1.95 -19.10
N VAL A 140 -1.48 3.00 -19.18
CA VAL A 140 -1.43 4.03 -20.24
C VAL A 140 -0.39 5.11 -19.91
N GLU A 141 -0.05 5.25 -18.63
CA GLU A 141 0.89 6.23 -18.09
C GLU A 141 2.26 6.21 -18.79
N TYR A 142 2.74 5.07 -19.27
CA TYR A 142 4.02 4.97 -19.98
C TYR A 142 4.02 5.69 -21.33
N ARG A 143 2.92 5.61 -22.09
CA ARG A 143 2.76 6.28 -23.40
C ARG A 143 2.66 7.81 -23.21
N TRP A 144 2.08 8.24 -22.09
CA TRP A 144 2.04 9.65 -21.69
C TRP A 144 3.42 10.17 -21.28
N TRP A 145 4.17 9.39 -20.50
CA TRP A 145 5.52 9.72 -20.09
C TRP A 145 6.47 9.87 -21.29
N ASP A 146 6.42 8.95 -22.27
CA ASP A 146 7.23 9.02 -23.49
C ASP A 146 7.00 10.34 -24.27
N TYR A 147 5.74 10.79 -24.36
CA TYR A 147 5.38 12.06 -25.00
C TYR A 147 5.94 13.28 -24.29
N ARG A 148 5.88 13.32 -22.96
CA ARG A 148 6.53 14.40 -22.19
C ARG A 148 8.05 14.40 -22.34
N ASN A 149 8.64 13.27 -22.69
CA ASN A 149 10.08 13.13 -22.97
C ASN A 149 10.42 13.26 -24.46
N GLY A 150 9.55 13.86 -25.27
CA GLY A 150 9.85 14.24 -26.65
C GLY A 150 9.53 13.17 -27.71
N HIS A 151 8.86 12.08 -27.35
CA HIS A 151 8.42 11.07 -28.31
C HIS A 151 6.97 11.33 -28.75
N PRO A 152 6.71 11.80 -29.97
CA PRO A 152 5.36 12.18 -30.38
C PRO A 152 4.40 10.98 -30.34
N TRP A 153 3.17 11.24 -29.92
CA TRP A 153 2.09 10.26 -29.95
C TRP A 153 1.74 9.81 -31.36
N SER A 154 1.36 8.54 -31.50
CA SER A 154 0.72 8.07 -32.72
C SER A 154 -0.69 8.68 -32.86
N PRO A 155 -1.30 8.64 -34.06
CA PRO A 155 -2.70 9.00 -34.22
C PRO A 155 -3.66 8.19 -33.33
N ALA A 156 -3.29 6.95 -32.96
CA ALA A 156 -4.05 6.11 -32.04
C ALA A 156 -3.94 6.61 -30.59
N ASP A 157 -2.74 6.99 -30.13
CA ASP A 157 -2.51 7.63 -28.82
C ASP A 157 -3.37 8.89 -28.67
N GLY A 158 -3.37 9.77 -29.67
CA GLY A 158 -4.14 11.02 -29.61
C GLY A 158 -5.63 10.78 -29.37
N ARG A 159 -6.20 9.72 -29.94
CA ARG A 159 -7.61 9.34 -29.72
C ARG A 159 -7.86 8.73 -28.35
N ILE A 160 -6.97 7.88 -27.86
CA ILE A 160 -7.03 7.33 -26.50
C ILE A 160 -7.00 8.46 -25.47
N PHE A 161 -6.06 9.39 -25.60
CA PHE A 161 -5.91 10.50 -24.65
C PHE A 161 -7.03 11.53 -24.77
N ALA A 162 -7.56 11.78 -25.98
CA ALA A 162 -8.77 12.58 -26.14
C ALA A 162 -10.01 11.91 -25.52
N GLY A 163 -10.15 10.58 -25.71
CA GLY A 163 -11.21 9.79 -25.10
C GLY A 163 -11.11 9.75 -23.58
N LEU A 164 -9.89 9.65 -23.04
CA LEU A 164 -9.59 9.72 -21.62
C LEU A 164 -9.99 11.08 -21.03
N ASP A 165 -9.57 12.17 -21.66
CA ASP A 165 -9.90 13.54 -21.23
C ASP A 165 -11.41 13.79 -21.31
N SER A 166 -12.05 13.34 -22.39
CA SER A 166 -13.51 13.42 -22.56
C SER A 166 -14.25 12.57 -21.53
N ALA A 167 -13.83 11.34 -21.24
CA ALA A 167 -14.47 10.48 -20.23
C ALA A 167 -14.32 11.08 -18.82
N THR A 168 -13.15 11.63 -18.52
CA THR A 168 -12.87 12.36 -17.28
C THR A 168 -13.77 13.60 -17.14
N ALA A 169 -13.84 14.43 -18.19
CA ALA A 169 -14.66 15.63 -18.23
C ALA A 169 -16.15 15.31 -18.12
N SER A 170 -16.61 14.26 -18.82
CA SER A 170 -17.98 13.78 -18.79
C SER A 170 -18.37 13.16 -17.46
N LEU A 171 -17.49 12.39 -16.81
CA LEU A 171 -17.77 11.85 -15.47
C LEU A 171 -17.89 13.01 -14.47
N ALA A 172 -16.96 13.96 -14.53
CA ALA A 172 -17.07 15.20 -13.75
C ALA A 172 -18.34 16.01 -14.06
N GLY A 173 -18.79 16.01 -15.31
CA GLY A 173 -20.03 16.65 -15.75
C GLY A 173 -21.29 15.91 -15.31
N SER A 174 -21.26 14.58 -15.23
CA SER A 174 -22.38 13.79 -14.69
C SER A 174 -22.63 14.10 -13.23
N VAL A 175 -21.56 14.39 -12.46
CA VAL A 175 -21.66 14.90 -11.09
C VAL A 175 -22.36 16.27 -11.04
N PHE A 176 -22.19 17.13 -12.05
CA PHE A 176 -22.87 18.43 -12.17
C PHE A 176 -24.38 18.27 -12.46
N ALA A 177 -24.76 17.32 -13.32
CA ALA A 177 -26.17 17.08 -13.69
C ALA A 177 -27.04 16.61 -12.50
N LEU A 178 -26.43 16.15 -11.41
CA LEU A 178 -27.14 15.76 -10.18
C LEU A 178 -27.83 16.95 -9.49
N GLU A 179 -27.31 18.17 -9.68
CA GLU A 179 -27.92 19.40 -9.16
C GLU A 179 -29.28 19.68 -9.83
N ASP A 180 -29.35 19.54 -11.15
CA ASP A 180 -30.58 19.76 -11.92
C ASP A 180 -31.60 18.63 -11.71
N GLN A 181 -31.14 17.39 -11.50
CA GLN A 181 -32.02 16.25 -11.19
C GLN A 181 -32.59 16.31 -9.77
N ALA A 182 -31.88 16.90 -8.80
CA ALA A 182 -32.35 17.06 -7.43
C ALA A 182 -33.51 18.04 -7.29
N ALA A 183 -33.59 19.06 -8.17
CA ALA A 183 -34.75 19.96 -8.24
C ALA A 183 -36.04 19.23 -8.67
N ALA A 184 -35.92 18.14 -9.43
CA ALA A 184 -37.04 17.34 -9.90
C ALA A 184 -37.47 16.22 -8.93
N VAL A 185 -36.59 15.76 -8.03
CA VAL A 185 -36.80 14.56 -7.18
C VAL A 185 -37.25 14.89 -5.75
N SER A 186 -37.23 16.16 -5.34
CA SER A 186 -37.81 16.63 -4.06
C SER A 186 -39.32 16.41 -3.94
N GLY A 187 -39.99 15.90 -4.97
CA GLY A 187 -41.42 15.61 -5.01
C GLY A 187 -41.87 14.17 -4.72
N LYS A 188 -41.01 13.13 -4.67
CA LYS A 188 -41.49 11.74 -4.46
C LYS A 188 -40.51 10.86 -3.67
N THR A 189 -40.96 10.42 -2.50
CA THR A 189 -40.28 9.49 -1.58
C THR A 189 -40.42 8.03 -2.01
N GLY A 190 -39.36 7.24 -1.70
CA GLY A 190 -39.45 5.83 -1.33
C GLY A 190 -39.20 4.80 -2.44
N GLN A 191 -38.06 4.09 -2.37
CA GLN A 191 -38.01 2.62 -2.24
C GLN A 191 -36.58 2.07 -2.08
N ASN A 192 -36.47 1.01 -1.27
CA ASN A 192 -35.28 0.27 -0.91
C ASN A 192 -34.71 -0.54 -2.09
N MET A 193 -33.38 -0.52 -2.28
CA MET A 193 -32.67 -1.55 -3.04
C MET A 193 -31.74 -2.36 -2.12
N ARG A 194 -31.97 -3.68 -2.07
CA ARG A 194 -31.11 -4.68 -1.43
C ARG A 194 -29.97 -5.07 -2.38
N SER A 195 -28.76 -5.22 -1.85
CA SER A 195 -27.61 -5.82 -2.55
C SER A 195 -27.55 -7.34 -2.33
N PRO A 196 -27.25 -8.17 -3.35
CA PRO A 196 -27.04 -9.61 -3.19
C PRO A 196 -25.58 -9.95 -2.81
N GLY A 197 -25.43 -11.10 -2.15
CA GLY A 197 -24.30 -11.48 -1.31
C GLY A 197 -22.99 -11.83 -2.03
N GLY A 198 -21.89 -11.39 -1.42
CA GLY A 198 -20.54 -11.89 -1.66
C GLY A 198 -20.16 -12.99 -0.67
N THR A 199 -19.36 -13.93 -1.13
CA THR A 199 -18.82 -15.07 -0.38
C THR A 199 -18.12 -14.66 0.92
N ALA A 200 -18.42 -15.38 2.01
CA ALA A 200 -18.01 -15.03 3.37
C ALA A 200 -16.48 -15.15 3.59
N LEU A 201 -15.84 -14.01 3.88
CA LEU A 201 -14.53 -13.94 4.53
C LEU A 201 -14.65 -14.47 5.97
N SER A 202 -13.60 -15.12 6.48
CA SER A 202 -13.53 -15.56 7.88
C SER A 202 -13.78 -14.40 8.84
N SER A 203 -14.52 -14.63 9.93
CA SER A 203 -14.83 -13.58 10.90
C SER A 203 -13.57 -13.07 11.62
N PRO A 204 -13.44 -11.75 11.87
CA PRO A 204 -12.26 -11.16 12.51
C PRO A 204 -12.15 -11.61 13.98
N ARG A 205 -10.91 -11.80 14.45
CA ARG A 205 -10.59 -12.21 15.84
C ARG A 205 -11.12 -11.23 16.88
N PHE A 206 -11.05 -9.94 16.57
CA PHE A 206 -11.62 -8.85 17.34
C PHE A 206 -11.81 -7.61 16.46
N ARG A 207 -12.48 -6.59 17.00
CA ARG A 207 -12.68 -5.31 16.33
C ARG A 207 -12.06 -4.19 17.14
N VAL A 208 -11.47 -3.24 16.43
CA VAL A 208 -10.80 -2.05 16.95
C VAL A 208 -11.54 -0.82 16.44
N LEU A 209 -11.76 0.17 17.30
CA LEU A 209 -12.21 1.50 16.90
C LEU A 209 -11.03 2.46 17.05
N ALA A 210 -10.63 3.12 15.96
CA ALA A 210 -9.58 4.14 16.00
C ALA A 210 -10.16 5.54 15.78
N LEU A 211 -9.96 6.43 16.75
CA LEU A 211 -10.32 7.84 16.71
C LEU A 211 -9.07 8.67 16.43
N TYR A 212 -9.16 9.57 15.45
CA TYR A 212 -8.03 10.41 15.04
C TYR A 212 -8.48 11.79 14.54
N GLU A 213 -7.59 12.77 14.56
CA GLU A 213 -7.84 14.13 14.08
C GLU A 213 -7.78 14.22 12.56
N ASN A 214 -8.83 14.75 11.94
CA ASN A 214 -8.94 14.86 10.48
C ASN A 214 -8.52 16.25 9.96
N GLY A 215 -7.53 16.86 10.59
CA GLY A 215 -7.03 18.19 10.25
C GLY A 215 -5.82 18.59 11.08
N GLY A 216 -5.24 19.75 10.78
CA GLY A 216 -4.08 20.27 11.50
C GLY A 216 -2.76 19.55 11.18
N HIS A 217 -1.77 19.74 12.04
CA HIS A 217 -0.39 19.29 11.83
C HIS A 217 -0.23 17.75 11.95
N HIS A 218 -1.22 17.05 12.49
CA HIS A 218 -1.22 15.60 12.72
C HIS A 218 -1.70 14.78 11.51
N LEU A 219 -2.22 15.42 10.46
CA LEU A 219 -2.85 14.71 9.33
C LEU A 219 -1.91 13.70 8.64
N GLU A 220 -0.62 14.04 8.51
CA GLU A 220 0.36 13.15 7.89
C GLU A 220 0.68 11.95 8.77
N TYR A 221 0.76 12.13 10.10
CA TYR A 221 0.90 11.02 11.04
C TYR A 221 -0.30 10.10 10.98
N SER A 222 -1.51 10.63 11.10
CA SER A 222 -2.75 9.84 11.01
C SER A 222 -2.88 9.10 9.69
N ARG A 223 -2.49 9.71 8.56
CA ARG A 223 -2.46 9.02 7.26
C ARG A 223 -1.49 7.84 7.26
N ARG A 224 -0.29 8.04 7.79
CA ARG A 224 0.74 6.98 7.86
C ARG A 224 0.34 5.87 8.85
N ALA A 225 -0.23 6.24 10.00
CA ALA A 225 -0.72 5.32 11.01
C ALA A 225 -1.80 4.41 10.47
N LYS A 226 -2.75 4.96 9.72
CA LYS A 226 -3.81 4.17 9.08
C LYS A 226 -3.28 3.12 8.12
N ILE A 227 -2.31 3.47 7.27
CA ILE A 227 -1.67 2.50 6.36
C ILE A 227 -1.07 1.35 7.15
N TRP A 228 -0.34 1.67 8.23
CA TRP A 228 0.30 0.65 9.06
C TRP A 228 -0.70 -0.18 9.89
N LEU A 229 -1.75 0.45 10.43
CA LEU A 229 -2.80 -0.22 11.20
C LEU A 229 -3.69 -1.10 10.33
N ASP A 230 -4.04 -0.66 9.12
CA ASP A 230 -4.78 -1.47 8.15
C ASP A 230 -3.96 -2.69 7.75
N GLN A 231 -2.65 -2.51 7.57
CA GLN A 231 -1.72 -3.59 7.33
C GLN A 231 -1.68 -4.58 8.50
N LEU A 232 -1.46 -4.10 9.73
CA LEU A 232 -1.44 -4.95 10.92
C LEU A 232 -2.77 -5.68 11.15
N ALA A 233 -3.90 -5.01 10.88
CA ALA A 233 -5.25 -5.58 10.97
C ALA A 233 -5.44 -6.74 9.99
N ALA A 234 -5.02 -6.54 8.74
CA ALA A 234 -5.01 -7.58 7.72
C ALA A 234 -4.09 -8.75 8.11
N ASP A 235 -2.86 -8.46 8.54
CA ASP A 235 -1.84 -9.46 8.91
C ASP A 235 -2.28 -10.33 10.09
N SER A 236 -3.04 -9.75 11.02
CA SER A 236 -3.37 -10.37 12.30
C SER A 236 -4.84 -10.74 12.45
N ASN A 237 -5.61 -10.66 11.36
CA ASN A 237 -7.04 -11.01 11.28
C ASN A 237 -7.88 -10.31 12.36
N PHE A 238 -7.73 -8.99 12.49
CA PHE A 238 -8.70 -8.16 13.21
C PHE A 238 -9.25 -7.09 12.27
N ARG A 239 -10.36 -6.47 12.65
CA ARG A 239 -10.94 -5.37 11.88
C ARG A 239 -10.71 -4.07 12.63
N ILE A 240 -10.35 -3.02 11.91
CA ILE A 240 -10.29 -1.66 12.43
C ILE A 240 -11.32 -0.79 11.72
N ASP A 241 -12.10 -0.06 12.50
CA ASP A 241 -13.03 0.96 12.03
C ASP A 241 -12.52 2.32 12.51
N TYR A 242 -12.56 3.34 11.65
CA TYR A 242 -12.00 4.66 11.96
C TYR A 242 -13.08 5.72 12.08
N ILE A 243 -12.97 6.56 13.09
CA ILE A 243 -13.81 7.75 13.29
C ILE A 243 -12.93 8.98 13.46
N THR A 244 -13.48 10.15 13.13
CA THR A 244 -12.76 11.44 13.21
C THR A 244 -13.38 12.40 14.21
N ARG A 245 -14.48 11.97 14.85
CA ARG A 245 -15.18 12.69 15.89
C ARG A 245 -15.77 11.69 16.87
N PRO A 246 -15.78 11.99 18.18
CA PRO A 246 -16.34 11.11 19.19
C PRO A 246 -17.88 11.15 19.26
N ASP A 247 -18.55 11.96 18.45
CA ASP A 247 -20.00 12.22 18.53
C ASP A 247 -20.88 10.95 18.43
N THR A 248 -20.40 9.90 17.75
CA THR A 248 -21.10 8.62 17.56
C THR A 248 -20.87 7.62 18.69
N ILE A 249 -19.95 7.93 19.61
CA ILE A 249 -19.57 7.05 20.71
C ILE A 249 -20.71 6.99 21.74
N THR A 250 -21.27 5.80 21.89
CA THR A 250 -22.26 5.43 22.92
C THR A 250 -21.88 4.10 23.53
N GLY A 251 -22.42 3.75 24.71
CA GLY A 251 -22.15 2.45 25.33
C GLY A 251 -22.51 1.26 24.42
N LYS A 252 -23.60 1.38 23.65
CA LYS A 252 -24.00 0.38 22.65
C LYS A 252 -22.99 0.31 21.49
N TYR A 253 -22.52 1.46 21.01
CA TYR A 253 -21.52 1.50 19.94
C TYR A 253 -20.21 0.84 20.35
N LEU A 254 -19.70 1.16 21.55
CA LEU A 254 -18.45 0.60 22.08
C LEU A 254 -18.54 -0.91 22.37
N SER A 255 -19.73 -1.47 22.59
CA SER A 255 -19.90 -2.91 22.84
C SER A 255 -19.45 -3.82 21.68
N ALA A 256 -19.29 -3.26 20.47
CA ALA A 256 -18.81 -4.00 19.31
C ALA A 256 -17.27 -4.09 19.22
N TYR A 257 -16.53 -3.36 20.07
CA TYR A 257 -15.09 -3.19 19.94
C TYR A 257 -14.33 -3.69 21.17
N ALA A 258 -13.34 -4.55 20.93
CA ALA A 258 -12.44 -5.06 21.96
C ALA A 258 -11.34 -4.06 22.35
N LEU A 259 -11.08 -3.07 21.49
CA LEU A 259 -10.03 -2.08 21.68
C LEU A 259 -10.45 -0.73 21.09
N ILE A 260 -10.17 0.34 21.83
CA ILE A 260 -10.26 1.72 21.35
C ILE A 260 -8.84 2.28 21.22
N ILE A 261 -8.49 2.83 20.07
CA ILE A 261 -7.24 3.54 19.83
C ILE A 261 -7.57 5.02 19.62
N GLN A 262 -7.03 5.90 20.46
CA GLN A 262 -7.11 7.35 20.33
C GLN A 262 -5.75 7.84 19.82
N LEU A 263 -5.61 7.95 18.49
CA LEU A 263 -4.34 8.13 17.78
C LEU A 263 -3.68 9.49 18.01
N ASP A 264 -4.46 10.56 17.96
CA ASP A 264 -3.99 11.94 18.03
C ASP A 264 -5.17 12.87 18.31
N TYR A 265 -6.19 12.40 19.03
CA TYR A 265 -7.39 13.19 19.33
C TYR A 265 -7.42 13.69 20.76
N ALA A 266 -7.71 14.97 20.97
CA ALA A 266 -7.73 15.56 22.30
C ALA A 266 -8.97 15.14 23.15
N PRO A 267 -8.84 15.03 24.49
CA PRO A 267 -9.94 14.63 25.38
C PRO A 267 -10.83 15.81 25.84
N TYR A 268 -10.83 16.94 25.12
CA TYR A 268 -11.73 18.08 25.36
C TYR A 268 -12.73 18.23 24.21
N GLY A 269 -13.87 18.89 24.47
CA GLY A 269 -14.92 19.06 23.47
C GLY A 269 -15.76 17.81 23.15
N TRP A 270 -15.50 16.68 23.82
CA TRP A 270 -16.32 15.48 23.70
C TRP A 270 -17.70 15.73 24.33
N ARG A 271 -18.76 15.17 23.72
CA ARG A 271 -20.10 15.25 24.29
C ARG A 271 -20.21 14.40 25.57
N PRO A 272 -21.03 14.78 26.56
CA PRO A 272 -21.20 14.02 27.80
C PRO A 272 -21.53 12.53 27.61
N GLU A 273 -22.30 12.19 26.57
CA GLU A 273 -22.62 10.80 26.22
C GLU A 273 -21.38 9.99 25.85
N ALA A 274 -20.54 10.51 24.95
CA ALA A 274 -19.29 9.88 24.53
C ALA A 274 -18.30 9.77 25.68
N MET A 275 -18.22 10.82 26.51
CA MET A 275 -17.41 10.85 27.72
C MET A 275 -17.81 9.72 28.67
N SER A 276 -19.10 9.63 29.01
CA SER A 276 -19.66 8.62 29.90
C SER A 276 -19.49 7.20 29.35
N ALA A 277 -19.67 7.02 28.03
CA ALA A 277 -19.49 5.73 27.37
C ALA A 277 -18.04 5.23 27.44
N LEU A 278 -17.07 6.09 27.12
CA LEU A 278 -15.65 5.75 27.19
C LEU A 278 -15.21 5.49 28.64
N GLN A 279 -15.65 6.34 29.58
CA GLN A 279 -15.37 6.16 31.00
C GLN A 279 -15.86 4.79 31.50
N LYS A 280 -17.12 4.43 31.24
CA LYS A 280 -17.66 3.12 31.63
C LYS A 280 -16.95 1.96 30.93
N TYR A 281 -16.61 2.10 29.65
CA TYR A 281 -15.85 1.09 28.91
C TYR A 281 -14.52 0.77 29.59
N ILE A 282 -13.81 1.81 30.06
CA ILE A 282 -12.52 1.70 30.74
C ILE A 282 -12.68 1.21 32.19
N GLU A 283 -13.60 1.79 32.97
CA GLU A 283 -13.80 1.43 34.38
C GLU A 283 -14.28 -0.02 34.54
N GLU A 284 -15.21 -0.46 33.70
CA GLU A 284 -15.80 -1.80 33.78
C GLU A 284 -14.97 -2.87 33.07
N GLY A 285 -13.91 -2.49 32.34
CA GLY A 285 -13.04 -3.43 31.63
C GLY A 285 -13.72 -4.17 30.49
N ARG A 286 -14.57 -3.48 29.74
CA ARG A 286 -15.30 -4.05 28.58
C ARG A 286 -14.39 -4.33 27.37
N GLY A 287 -13.17 -3.80 27.38
CA GLY A 287 -12.11 -4.08 26.42
C GLY A 287 -10.82 -3.35 26.80
N GLY A 288 -10.09 -2.81 25.82
CA GLY A 288 -8.84 -2.10 26.02
C GLY A 288 -8.81 -0.68 25.44
N TRP A 289 -7.87 0.14 25.91
CA TRP A 289 -7.66 1.50 25.40
C TRP A 289 -6.18 1.78 25.14
N ILE A 290 -5.88 2.39 24.00
CA ILE A 290 -4.56 2.95 23.69
C ILE A 290 -4.77 4.42 23.38
N GLY A 291 -4.12 5.31 24.12
CA GLY A 291 -4.10 6.73 23.80
C GLY A 291 -2.72 7.21 23.41
N MET A 292 -2.70 8.21 22.55
CA MET A 292 -1.48 8.78 22.01
C MET A 292 -1.51 10.28 22.01
N HIS A 293 -0.33 10.89 22.20
CA HIS A 293 -0.05 12.30 22.00
C HIS A 293 -1.11 13.26 22.57
N HIS A 294 -2.02 13.72 21.74
CA HIS A 294 -3.14 14.60 22.11
C HIS A 294 -4.05 14.06 23.21
N ALA A 295 -4.07 12.75 23.48
CA ALA A 295 -4.77 12.19 24.63
C ALA A 295 -4.33 12.83 25.98
N THR A 296 -3.18 13.53 26.01
CA THR A 296 -2.71 14.27 27.19
C THR A 296 -2.84 15.80 27.10
N LEU A 297 -3.55 16.34 26.10
CA LEU A 297 -3.99 17.75 26.09
C LEU A 297 -5.12 17.96 27.12
N LEU A 298 -4.74 17.90 28.39
CA LEU A 298 -5.61 17.96 29.55
C LEU A 298 -5.51 19.34 30.20
N GLY A 299 -6.52 20.18 29.97
CA GLY A 299 -6.58 21.56 30.43
C GLY A 299 -7.86 22.22 29.98
N GLU A 300 -7.98 23.53 30.15
CA GLU A 300 -9.04 24.30 29.50
C GLU A 300 -8.57 24.76 28.13
N PHE A 301 -9.20 24.23 27.09
CA PHE A 301 -8.85 24.50 25.69
C PHE A 301 -10.13 24.82 24.92
N ASP A 302 -10.06 25.79 24.01
CA ASP A 302 -11.14 26.13 23.07
C ASP A 302 -12.51 26.39 23.74
N GLY A 303 -12.50 26.90 24.97
CA GLY A 303 -13.72 27.17 25.76
C GLY A 303 -14.31 25.94 26.46
N TYR A 304 -13.67 24.77 26.38
CA TYR A 304 -14.08 23.56 27.07
C TYR A 304 -13.31 23.37 28.38
N PRO A 305 -13.99 22.96 29.48
CA PRO A 305 -13.31 22.65 30.73
C PRO A 305 -12.52 21.34 30.61
N MET A 306 -11.48 21.21 31.44
CA MET A 306 -10.75 19.96 31.57
C MET A 306 -11.66 18.84 32.07
N TRP A 307 -11.57 17.64 31.48
CA TRP A 307 -12.29 16.46 31.94
C TRP A 307 -11.58 15.84 33.15
N PRO A 308 -12.09 16.00 34.39
CA PRO A 308 -11.31 15.67 35.60
C PRO A 308 -11.06 14.16 35.73
N TRP A 309 -12.02 13.34 35.32
CA TRP A 309 -11.87 11.90 35.29
C TRP A 309 -10.74 11.46 34.34
N PHE A 310 -10.67 12.03 33.14
CA PHE A 310 -9.63 11.67 32.16
C PHE A 310 -8.25 12.10 32.64
N SER A 311 -8.14 13.28 33.27
CA SER A 311 -6.89 13.71 33.91
C SER A 311 -6.44 12.71 34.98
N ASN A 312 -7.33 12.28 35.88
CA ASN A 312 -7.02 11.27 36.89
C ASN A 312 -6.66 9.92 36.28
N PHE A 313 -7.34 9.51 35.22
CA PHE A 313 -7.01 8.30 34.44
C PHE A 313 -5.59 8.37 33.86
N MET A 314 -5.15 9.55 33.41
CA MET A 314 -3.80 9.78 32.87
C MET A 314 -2.72 10.05 33.93
N GLY A 315 -3.01 9.81 35.21
CA GLY A 315 -2.05 10.01 36.30
C GLY A 315 -2.23 11.31 37.09
N GLY A 316 -3.32 12.03 36.84
CA GLY A 316 -3.66 13.30 37.49
C GLY A 316 -2.95 14.51 36.88
N ILE A 317 -2.40 14.37 35.68
CA ILE A 317 -1.60 15.40 35.00
C ILE A 317 -2.48 16.45 34.32
N ARG A 318 -1.92 17.65 34.20
CA ARG A 318 -2.46 18.76 33.43
C ARG A 318 -1.39 19.30 32.49
N TRP A 319 -1.76 19.51 31.23
CA TRP A 319 -0.87 20.08 30.22
C TRP A 319 -0.37 21.47 30.65
N LYS A 320 0.91 21.76 30.39
CA LYS A 320 1.60 22.99 30.80
C LYS A 320 2.25 23.74 29.64
N ASP A 321 3.07 23.05 28.86
CA ASP A 321 3.85 23.65 27.76
C ASP A 321 4.35 22.56 26.80
N TYR A 322 5.03 22.94 25.71
CA TYR A 322 5.53 22.01 24.69
C TYR A 322 6.74 22.55 23.91
N ILE A 323 7.53 21.64 23.32
CA ILE A 323 8.57 22.01 22.37
C ILE A 323 7.95 22.22 20.98
N ALA A 324 7.65 23.46 20.63
CA ALA A 324 6.95 23.80 19.38
C ALA A 324 7.70 23.45 18.07
N ARG A 325 9.01 23.20 18.13
CA ARG A 325 9.79 22.67 17.00
C ARG A 325 10.17 21.24 17.34
N PHE A 326 9.92 20.30 16.42
CA PHE A 326 10.29 18.91 16.62
C PHE A 326 11.71 18.76 17.14
N ALA A 327 11.85 17.95 18.17
CA ALA A 327 13.14 17.52 18.71
C ALA A 327 13.22 15.99 18.70
N SER A 328 14.44 15.49 18.52
CA SER A 328 14.71 14.09 18.82
C SER A 328 14.85 13.89 20.33
N GLY A 329 14.69 12.67 20.82
CA GLY A 329 14.93 12.29 22.22
C GLY A 329 15.19 10.80 22.38
N VAL A 330 16.08 10.44 23.31
CA VAL A 330 16.38 9.07 23.71
C VAL A 330 15.38 8.63 24.77
N LEU A 331 14.68 7.53 24.52
CA LEU A 331 13.80 6.89 25.49
C LEU A 331 14.51 5.72 26.13
N HIS A 332 14.28 5.53 27.42
CA HIS A 332 14.73 4.38 28.21
C HIS A 332 13.53 3.55 28.66
N VAL A 333 13.60 2.24 28.42
CA VAL A 333 12.59 1.29 28.90
C VAL A 333 12.83 1.00 30.38
N GLU A 334 11.82 1.25 31.22
CA GLU A 334 11.91 1.04 32.67
C GLU A 334 11.33 -0.30 33.12
N ASN A 335 10.34 -0.82 32.39
CA ASN A 335 9.65 -2.05 32.75
C ASN A 335 9.59 -3.02 31.58
N ARG A 336 10.66 -3.80 31.43
CA ARG A 336 10.85 -4.78 30.35
C ARG A 336 9.92 -5.98 30.43
N ASP A 337 9.46 -6.32 31.63
CA ASP A 337 8.61 -7.48 31.86
C ASP A 337 7.15 -7.21 31.46
N HIS A 338 6.78 -5.94 31.28
CA HIS A 338 5.43 -5.59 30.83
C HIS A 338 5.23 -6.07 29.38
N PRO A 339 4.08 -6.70 29.03
CA PRO A 339 3.85 -7.23 27.69
C PRO A 339 4.00 -6.21 26.55
N VAL A 340 3.71 -4.93 26.83
CA VAL A 340 3.91 -3.82 25.89
C VAL A 340 5.39 -3.63 25.50
N MET A 341 6.31 -3.93 26.41
CA MET A 341 7.76 -3.74 26.24
C MET A 341 8.51 -5.01 25.80
N MET A 342 7.78 -6.09 25.49
CA MET A 342 8.39 -7.33 25.03
C MET A 342 9.12 -7.12 23.69
N ASP A 343 10.39 -7.52 23.64
CA ASP A 343 11.32 -7.33 22.52
C ASP A 343 11.53 -5.87 22.08
N VAL A 344 11.29 -4.92 22.98
CA VAL A 344 11.67 -3.52 22.78
C VAL A 344 13.11 -3.33 23.32
N PRO A 345 14.00 -2.63 22.60
CA PRO A 345 15.35 -2.33 23.08
C PRO A 345 15.34 -1.54 24.39
N ASP A 346 16.38 -1.70 25.22
CA ASP A 346 16.51 -1.01 26.51
C ASP A 346 16.52 0.52 26.37
N SER A 347 16.97 1.01 25.21
CA SER A 347 16.85 2.42 24.82
C SER A 347 16.70 2.56 23.31
N PHE A 348 16.00 3.59 22.86
CA PHE A 348 15.85 3.92 21.44
C PHE A 348 15.63 5.42 21.22
N VAL A 349 15.95 5.91 20.02
CA VAL A 349 15.80 7.32 19.65
C VAL A 349 14.47 7.52 18.93
N ILE A 350 13.72 8.54 19.32
CA ILE A 350 12.66 9.12 18.51
C ILE A 350 13.23 10.36 17.84
N GLU A 351 13.27 10.38 16.51
CA GLU A 351 13.98 11.40 15.73
C GLU A 351 13.24 12.75 15.66
N LYS A 352 11.90 12.71 15.65
CA LYS A 352 11.06 13.91 15.50
C LYS A 352 9.77 13.75 16.28
N GLU A 353 9.65 14.47 17.38
CA GLU A 353 8.41 14.54 18.15
C GLU A 353 8.21 15.94 18.78
N GLU A 354 6.96 16.30 19.00
CA GLU A 354 6.53 17.50 19.72
C GLU A 354 6.33 17.15 21.20
N TRP A 355 7.37 17.35 22.01
CA TRP A 355 7.36 16.92 23.41
C TRP A 355 6.52 17.86 24.27
N TYR A 356 5.59 17.31 25.05
CA TYR A 356 4.69 18.03 25.96
C TYR A 356 5.24 17.97 27.37
N THR A 357 4.85 18.94 28.16
CA THR A 357 5.16 19.01 29.58
C THR A 357 3.88 19.14 30.37
N TRP A 358 3.88 18.60 31.58
CA TRP A 358 2.75 18.66 32.49
C TRP A 358 3.11 19.41 33.77
N ASP A 359 2.10 19.74 34.57
CA ASP A 359 2.24 20.36 35.88
C ASP A 359 3.02 19.49 36.88
N LYS A 360 2.96 18.16 36.72
CA LYS A 360 3.67 17.16 37.54
C LYS A 360 3.84 15.83 36.80
N SER A 361 4.73 14.97 37.30
CA SER A 361 4.91 13.61 36.79
C SER A 361 3.69 12.72 37.09
N PRO A 362 3.23 11.89 36.12
CA PRO A 362 2.14 10.93 36.35
C PRO A 362 2.56 9.74 37.23
N ARG A 363 3.88 9.52 37.41
CA ARG A 363 4.50 8.33 38.01
C ARG A 363 3.87 7.87 39.33
N PRO A 364 3.47 8.74 40.28
CA PRO A 364 2.83 8.28 41.53
C PRO A 364 1.51 7.54 41.33
N ASN A 365 0.86 7.70 40.17
CA ASN A 365 -0.49 7.20 39.90
C ASN A 365 -0.55 6.13 38.80
N VAL A 366 0.56 5.88 38.10
CA VAL A 366 0.62 5.00 36.93
C VAL A 366 1.82 4.07 37.01
N GLN A 367 1.78 2.97 36.26
CA GLN A 367 2.94 2.12 36.01
C GLN A 367 3.69 2.67 34.80
N VAL A 368 4.82 3.31 35.03
CA VAL A 368 5.70 3.80 33.96
C VAL A 368 6.37 2.61 33.27
N LEU A 369 6.37 2.64 31.94
CA LEU A 369 6.97 1.62 31.08
C LEU A 369 8.21 2.16 30.36
N ALA A 370 8.21 3.43 29.97
CA ALA A 370 9.37 4.12 29.41
C ALA A 370 9.37 5.62 29.76
N ASN A 371 10.56 6.19 29.84
CA ASN A 371 10.83 7.59 30.19
C ASN A 371 11.81 8.20 29.18
N VAL A 372 11.62 9.47 28.82
CA VAL A 372 12.54 10.17 27.91
C VAL A 372 13.65 10.86 28.69
N ASP A 373 14.87 10.79 28.18
CA ASP A 373 16.00 11.57 28.68
C ASP A 373 15.95 12.97 28.06
N GLU A 374 15.46 13.95 28.81
CA GLU A 374 15.38 15.35 28.35
C GLU A 374 16.77 15.99 28.13
N GLY A 375 17.85 15.40 28.65
CA GLY A 375 19.22 15.82 28.36
C GLY A 375 19.66 15.48 26.94
N SER A 376 18.98 14.53 26.29
CA SER A 376 19.27 14.06 24.94
C SER A 376 18.55 14.83 23.83
N TYR A 377 17.72 15.81 24.18
CA TYR A 377 16.93 16.55 23.19
C TYR A 377 17.82 17.26 22.18
N GLN A 378 17.54 17.04 20.89
CA GLN A 378 18.19 17.75 19.79
C GLN A 378 17.15 18.33 18.84
N PRO A 379 17.11 19.68 18.63
CA PRO A 379 17.94 20.67 19.31
C PRO A 379 17.64 20.77 20.81
N ASP A 380 18.64 21.17 21.60
CA ASP A 380 18.44 21.40 23.04
C ASP A 380 17.39 22.48 23.29
N THR A 381 16.72 22.38 24.44
CA THR A 381 15.56 23.21 24.80
C THR A 381 15.56 23.52 26.31
N THR A 382 14.90 24.61 26.69
CA THR A 382 14.62 24.93 28.10
C THR A 382 13.29 24.37 28.59
N VAL A 383 12.45 23.82 27.69
CA VAL A 383 11.14 23.23 28.02
C VAL A 383 11.35 21.79 28.49
N LYS A 384 11.36 21.60 29.82
CA LYS A 384 11.73 20.34 30.50
C LYS A 384 10.87 20.15 31.78
N VAL A 385 10.59 18.91 32.16
CA VAL A 385 9.86 18.54 33.41
C VAL A 385 10.70 17.76 34.41
N GLY A 386 11.91 17.33 34.04
CA GLY A 386 12.73 16.43 34.84
C GLY A 386 12.32 14.98 34.64
N ASP A 387 11.54 14.41 35.57
CA ASP A 387 10.97 13.07 35.40
C ASP A 387 9.87 13.11 34.34
N HIS A 388 10.15 12.55 33.15
CA HIS A 388 9.31 12.65 31.97
C HIS A 388 8.86 11.27 31.44
N PRO A 389 7.95 10.57 32.15
CA PRO A 389 7.35 9.35 31.65
C PRO A 389 6.65 9.61 30.31
N VAL A 390 6.87 8.72 29.35
CA VAL A 390 6.32 8.86 27.98
C VAL A 390 5.54 7.63 27.54
N ILE A 391 5.69 6.49 28.23
CA ILE A 391 4.82 5.34 28.02
C ILE A 391 4.43 4.81 29.39
N TRP A 392 3.13 4.70 29.66
CA TRP A 392 2.64 4.20 30.95
C TRP A 392 1.27 3.53 30.85
N SER A 393 0.94 2.74 31.86
CA SER A 393 -0.38 2.12 32.06
C SER A 393 -0.97 2.55 33.40
N ASN A 394 -2.29 2.71 33.50
CA ASN A 394 -2.98 2.91 34.76
C ASN A 394 -3.57 1.57 35.25
N PRO A 395 -2.94 0.88 36.22
CA PRO A 395 -3.37 -0.44 36.67
C PRO A 395 -4.67 -0.41 37.49
N LYS A 396 -5.16 0.77 37.89
CA LYS A 396 -6.38 0.93 38.69
C LYS A 396 -7.66 0.72 37.86
N MET A 397 -7.57 0.71 36.53
CA MET A 397 -8.73 0.59 35.65
C MET A 397 -9.12 -0.87 35.38
N GLY A 398 -10.40 -1.08 35.04
CA GLY A 398 -10.90 -2.38 34.59
C GLY A 398 -10.32 -2.79 33.24
N ALA A 399 -10.19 -1.84 32.31
CA ALA A 399 -9.65 -2.08 30.97
C ALA A 399 -8.12 -2.14 31.00
N ARG A 400 -7.54 -3.00 30.17
CA ARG A 400 -6.11 -2.90 29.83
C ARG A 400 -5.91 -1.60 29.06
N ASN A 401 -5.00 -0.77 29.55
CA ASN A 401 -4.81 0.56 29.00
C ASN A 401 -3.33 0.90 28.92
N VAL A 402 -2.94 1.64 27.90
CA VAL A 402 -1.60 2.18 27.77
C VAL A 402 -1.67 3.54 27.07
N TYR A 403 -0.92 4.50 27.58
CA TYR A 403 -0.61 5.73 26.89
C TYR A 403 0.77 5.64 26.26
N ILE A 404 0.88 6.07 25.01
CA ILE A 404 2.15 6.20 24.27
C ILE A 404 2.28 7.66 23.87
N PHE A 405 3.33 8.34 24.32
CA PHE A 405 3.51 9.78 24.09
C PHE A 405 3.51 10.15 22.61
N MET A 406 4.26 9.40 21.82
CA MET A 406 4.52 9.73 20.42
C MET A 406 3.26 9.62 19.57
N GLY A 407 3.07 10.57 18.66
CA GLY A 407 1.90 10.60 17.78
C GLY A 407 1.74 11.84 16.90
N HIS A 408 2.83 12.56 16.57
CA HIS A 408 2.77 13.74 15.68
C HIS A 408 3.47 13.52 14.33
N SER A 409 4.64 12.89 14.32
CA SER A 409 5.43 12.78 13.08
C SER A 409 5.16 11.49 12.31
N PRO A 410 4.96 11.51 10.98
CA PRO A 410 4.78 10.29 10.20
C PRO A 410 6.03 9.39 10.20
N ILE A 411 7.23 9.93 10.45
CA ILE A 411 8.49 9.17 10.52
C ILE A 411 8.53 8.18 11.69
N LEU A 412 7.62 8.30 12.67
CA LEU A 412 7.48 7.33 13.75
C LEU A 412 7.29 5.89 13.23
N PHE A 413 6.62 5.71 12.08
CA PHE A 413 6.41 4.39 11.48
C PHE A 413 7.63 3.84 10.73
N ASP A 414 8.74 4.58 10.69
CA ASP A 414 10.03 4.09 10.23
C ASP A 414 10.89 3.58 11.41
N ASN A 415 10.45 3.78 12.65
CA ASN A 415 11.11 3.29 13.86
C ASN A 415 10.55 1.93 14.32
N ASP A 416 11.42 0.93 14.41
CA ASP A 416 11.03 -0.45 14.75
C ASP A 416 10.59 -0.61 16.21
N ALA A 417 11.22 0.10 17.15
CA ALA A 417 10.82 0.08 18.56
C ALA A 417 9.40 0.66 18.72
N TYR A 418 9.11 1.77 18.05
CA TYR A 418 7.78 2.38 18.06
C TYR A 418 6.71 1.44 17.49
N LYS A 419 6.93 0.88 16.30
CA LYS A 419 6.03 -0.12 15.70
C LYS A 419 5.84 -1.32 16.62
N ARG A 420 6.90 -1.80 17.28
CA ARG A 420 6.83 -2.95 18.19
C ARG A 420 5.99 -2.64 19.43
N ILE A 421 6.22 -1.49 20.07
CA ILE A 421 5.43 -1.03 21.21
C ILE A 421 3.95 -0.95 20.85
N LEU A 422 3.62 -0.34 19.69
CA LEU A 422 2.24 -0.21 19.25
C LEU A 422 1.60 -1.57 18.94
N THR A 423 2.33 -2.46 18.27
CA THR A 423 1.88 -3.83 17.99
C THR A 423 1.58 -4.59 19.28
N ASN A 424 2.53 -4.61 20.22
CA ASN A 424 2.38 -5.25 21.52
C ASN A 424 1.19 -4.66 22.29
N SER A 425 1.03 -3.34 22.26
CA SER A 425 -0.07 -2.62 22.89
C SER A 425 -1.42 -3.06 22.36
N ILE A 426 -1.57 -3.17 21.03
CA ILE A 426 -2.82 -3.59 20.38
C ILE A 426 -3.22 -4.99 20.84
N PHE A 427 -2.31 -5.96 20.77
CA PHE A 427 -2.63 -7.34 21.15
C PHE A 427 -2.82 -7.52 22.65
N TRP A 428 -2.02 -6.83 23.46
CA TRP A 428 -2.17 -6.87 24.91
C TRP A 428 -3.50 -6.26 25.35
N ALA A 429 -3.85 -5.08 24.83
CA ALA A 429 -5.05 -4.35 25.23
C ALA A 429 -6.34 -5.00 24.70
N ALA A 430 -6.32 -5.59 23.50
CA ALA A 430 -7.49 -6.26 22.90
C ALA A 430 -7.82 -7.63 23.54
N ALA A 431 -6.92 -8.22 24.31
CA ALA A 431 -7.15 -9.53 24.93
C ALA A 431 -8.07 -9.44 26.17
N THR A 432 -9.06 -10.33 26.26
CA THR A 432 -10.07 -10.37 27.32
C THR A 432 -9.49 -10.76 28.69
N ARG A 433 -9.98 -10.17 29.79
CA ARG A 433 -9.62 -10.59 31.15
C ARG A 433 -10.07 -12.05 31.37
N GLY A 434 -9.13 -12.94 31.65
CA GLY A 434 -9.36 -14.37 31.89
C GLY A 434 -9.20 -15.26 30.65
N GLY A 435 -9.14 -14.68 29.45
CA GLY A 435 -8.52 -15.36 28.31
C GLY A 435 -7.01 -15.29 28.51
N THR A 436 -6.33 -16.45 28.53
CA THR A 436 -4.90 -16.47 28.25
C THR A 436 -4.67 -15.59 27.03
N PRO A 437 -3.74 -14.61 27.07
CA PRO A 437 -3.36 -13.91 25.84
C PRO A 437 -3.11 -15.00 24.82
N ALA A 438 -3.82 -14.98 23.69
CA ALA A 438 -3.44 -15.86 22.60
C ALA A 438 -1.97 -15.53 22.37
N PRO A 439 -1.04 -16.46 22.65
CA PRO A 439 0.35 -16.16 22.46
C PRO A 439 0.48 -15.73 21.01
N VAL A 440 1.14 -14.60 20.77
CA VAL A 440 1.72 -14.34 19.46
C VAL A 440 2.73 -15.48 19.32
N HIS A 441 2.27 -16.55 18.69
CA HIS A 441 2.86 -17.88 18.61
C HIS A 441 2.99 -18.61 19.96
N ALA A 442 2.12 -19.60 20.18
CA ALA A 442 2.62 -20.83 20.78
C ALA A 442 3.80 -21.27 19.89
N ALA A 443 4.93 -21.56 20.50
CA ALA A 443 6.09 -22.17 19.86
C ALA A 443 5.69 -23.52 19.25
N GLY A 444 5.00 -23.51 18.11
CA GLY A 444 5.28 -24.46 17.06
C GLY A 444 6.71 -24.18 16.62
N SER A 445 7.50 -25.23 16.42
CA SER A 445 8.87 -25.09 15.94
C SER A 445 8.90 -24.16 14.73
N VAL A 446 9.61 -23.03 14.83
CA VAL A 446 9.92 -22.19 13.66
C VAL A 446 10.45 -23.11 12.57
N THR A 447 9.72 -23.23 11.47
CA THR A 447 10.07 -24.20 10.42
C THR A 447 11.30 -23.74 9.65
N PHE A 448 11.41 -22.43 9.39
CA PHE A 448 12.61 -21.77 8.85
C PHE A 448 12.53 -20.23 9.06
N LYS A 449 13.63 -19.53 8.75
CA LYS A 449 13.74 -18.07 8.68
C LYS A 449 14.07 -17.64 7.25
N ALA A 450 13.44 -16.56 6.80
CA ALA A 450 13.66 -15.91 5.52
C ALA A 450 13.98 -14.42 5.70
N LEU A 451 14.91 -13.89 4.90
CA LEU A 451 15.26 -12.47 4.83
C LEU A 451 14.97 -11.94 3.44
N ALA A 452 14.11 -10.93 3.31
CA ALA A 452 13.89 -10.21 2.06
C ALA A 452 14.64 -8.88 2.03
N LEU A 453 15.47 -8.69 1.00
CA LEU A 453 16.12 -7.43 0.68
C LEU A 453 15.38 -6.73 -0.45
N TYR A 454 15.20 -5.42 -0.31
CA TYR A 454 14.54 -4.58 -1.30
C TYR A 454 15.07 -3.14 -1.21
N SER A 455 14.76 -2.32 -2.21
CA SER A 455 15.12 -0.91 -2.25
C SER A 455 13.92 -0.04 -2.56
N THR A 456 13.93 1.18 -2.01
CA THR A 456 12.86 2.19 -2.18
C THR A 456 13.24 3.30 -3.16
N ASN A 457 14.49 3.30 -3.63
CA ASN A 457 15.07 4.29 -4.54
C ASN A 457 15.39 3.71 -5.92
N VAL A 458 14.57 2.75 -6.37
CA VAL A 458 14.59 2.16 -7.71
C VAL A 458 13.32 2.60 -8.48
N GLU A 459 13.09 2.03 -9.66
CA GLU A 459 11.86 2.29 -10.43
C GLU A 459 10.60 2.11 -9.55
N PRO A 460 9.62 3.03 -9.60
CA PRO A 460 8.44 2.97 -8.74
C PRO A 460 7.67 1.64 -8.81
N ASP A 461 7.50 1.05 -10.00
CA ASP A 461 6.78 -0.21 -10.15
C ASP A 461 7.53 -1.40 -9.50
N HIS A 462 8.87 -1.33 -9.41
CA HIS A 462 9.68 -2.29 -8.64
C HIS A 462 9.48 -2.11 -7.12
N VAL A 463 9.28 -0.87 -6.66
CA VAL A 463 8.96 -0.57 -5.25
C VAL A 463 7.55 -1.05 -4.90
N ASP A 464 6.58 -0.82 -5.79
CA ASP A 464 5.20 -1.29 -5.62
C ASP A 464 5.15 -2.82 -5.51
N PHE A 465 5.85 -3.55 -6.39
CA PHE A 465 5.95 -5.01 -6.26
C PHE A 465 6.57 -5.42 -4.91
N ALA A 466 7.69 -4.80 -4.51
CA ALA A 466 8.35 -5.15 -3.25
C ALA A 466 7.42 -4.92 -2.04
N ARG A 467 6.66 -3.82 -2.02
CA ARG A 467 5.66 -3.54 -0.97
C ARG A 467 4.62 -4.66 -0.89
N ASP A 468 4.03 -5.03 -2.03
CA ASP A 468 2.98 -6.04 -2.07
C ASP A 468 3.51 -7.45 -1.75
N ALA A 469 4.76 -7.75 -2.16
CA ALA A 469 5.44 -8.99 -1.82
C ALA A 469 5.74 -9.09 -0.32
N ILE A 470 6.21 -8.00 0.30
CA ILE A 470 6.44 -7.94 1.74
C ILE A 470 5.15 -8.22 2.50
N HIS A 471 4.04 -7.57 2.11
CA HIS A 471 2.72 -7.85 2.68
C HIS A 471 2.36 -9.33 2.53
N TYR A 472 2.38 -9.85 1.32
CA TYR A 472 2.00 -11.24 1.04
C TYR A 472 2.80 -12.25 1.87
N TYR A 473 4.13 -12.12 1.90
CA TYR A 473 4.98 -13.07 2.62
C TYR A 473 4.91 -12.90 4.14
N SER A 474 4.65 -11.70 4.65
CA SER A 474 4.41 -11.49 6.09
C SER A 474 3.16 -12.24 6.56
N VAL A 475 2.05 -12.13 5.81
CA VAL A 475 0.82 -12.90 6.06
C VAL A 475 1.08 -14.39 5.97
N LEU A 476 1.78 -14.83 4.92
CA LEU A 476 2.07 -16.25 4.70
C LEU A 476 2.96 -16.84 5.81
N ALA A 477 3.95 -16.09 6.27
CA ALA A 477 4.85 -16.46 7.37
C ALA A 477 4.08 -16.75 8.66
N ALA A 478 3.16 -15.85 9.02
CA ALA A 478 2.27 -16.02 10.17
C ALA A 478 1.37 -17.26 10.03
N GLN A 479 0.86 -17.52 8.82
CA GLN A 479 -0.01 -18.67 8.54
C GLN A 479 0.73 -20.01 8.53
N LYS A 480 2.00 -20.03 8.12
CA LYS A 480 2.78 -21.26 7.87
C LYS A 480 3.87 -21.52 8.92
N GLY A 481 4.06 -20.62 9.88
CA GLY A 481 4.97 -20.81 11.01
C GLY A 481 6.46 -20.68 10.66
N PHE A 482 6.80 -19.77 9.75
CA PHE A 482 8.19 -19.36 9.47
C PHE A 482 8.41 -17.89 9.81
N VAL A 483 9.66 -17.45 9.96
CA VAL A 483 10.00 -16.03 10.17
C VAL A 483 10.29 -15.37 8.83
N PHE A 484 9.72 -14.19 8.60
CA PHE A 484 9.97 -13.38 7.41
C PHE A 484 10.44 -11.98 7.83
N ASP A 485 11.75 -11.80 7.82
CA ASP A 485 12.40 -10.52 8.11
C ASP A 485 12.61 -9.75 6.81
N THR A 486 12.56 -8.42 6.86
CA THR A 486 12.73 -7.55 5.68
C THR A 486 13.72 -6.43 5.98
N THR A 487 14.43 -5.96 4.96
CA THR A 487 15.36 -4.84 5.13
C THR A 487 15.59 -4.08 3.83
N THR A 488 15.72 -2.76 3.94
CA THR A 488 16.23 -1.89 2.87
C THR A 488 17.74 -1.69 2.95
N ASN A 489 18.37 -2.12 4.06
CA ASN A 489 19.80 -1.99 4.24
C ASN A 489 20.52 -3.18 3.59
N TRP A 490 21.05 -2.97 2.38
CA TRP A 490 21.79 -4.00 1.64
C TRP A 490 23.11 -4.43 2.31
N ASP A 491 23.61 -3.69 3.29
CA ASP A 491 24.76 -4.14 4.09
C ASP A 491 24.42 -5.32 5.01
N ASN A 492 23.13 -5.61 5.21
CA ASN A 492 22.67 -6.85 5.83
C ASN A 492 22.90 -8.10 4.96
N LEU A 493 23.30 -7.94 3.68
CA LEU A 493 23.78 -9.03 2.84
C LEU A 493 25.25 -9.34 3.11
N ASN A 494 25.52 -9.77 4.34
CA ASN A 494 26.86 -10.11 4.82
C ASN A 494 26.88 -11.51 5.47
N SER A 495 28.07 -12.10 5.59
CA SER A 495 28.23 -13.48 6.05
C SER A 495 27.76 -13.72 7.49
N GLU A 496 27.73 -12.71 8.35
CA GLU A 496 27.30 -12.84 9.74
C GLU A 496 25.78 -12.93 9.81
N ASN A 497 25.09 -11.97 9.17
CA ASN A 497 23.64 -11.91 9.17
C ASN A 497 23.02 -13.09 8.38
N LEU A 498 23.58 -13.42 7.22
CA LEU A 498 23.02 -14.47 6.35
C LEU A 498 23.01 -15.87 6.97
N ARG A 499 23.87 -16.18 7.95
CA ARG A 499 23.89 -17.50 8.62
C ARG A 499 22.62 -17.82 9.38
N GLN A 500 21.84 -16.80 9.74
CA GLN A 500 20.59 -16.94 10.48
C GLN A 500 19.41 -17.36 9.60
N TYR A 501 19.53 -17.22 8.27
CA TYR A 501 18.42 -17.36 7.34
C TYR A 501 18.58 -18.58 6.44
N GLN A 502 17.53 -19.38 6.36
CA GLN A 502 17.47 -20.50 5.41
C GLN A 502 17.17 -20.00 4.00
N VAL A 503 16.42 -18.92 3.85
CA VAL A 503 16.06 -18.32 2.56
C VAL A 503 16.41 -16.83 2.52
N VAL A 504 17.03 -16.39 1.44
CA VAL A 504 17.24 -14.97 1.12
C VAL A 504 16.45 -14.63 -0.13
N LEU A 505 15.59 -13.60 -0.03
CA LEU A 505 14.81 -13.10 -1.15
C LEU A 505 15.41 -11.77 -1.62
N TRP A 506 15.54 -11.62 -2.94
CA TRP A 506 15.81 -10.32 -3.56
C TRP A 506 14.56 -9.90 -4.32
N LEU A 507 13.83 -8.93 -3.75
CA LEU A 507 12.52 -8.57 -4.29
C LEU A 507 12.63 -7.69 -5.53
N ASN A 508 13.52 -6.70 -5.51
CA ASN A 508 13.50 -5.66 -6.55
C ASN A 508 14.86 -4.99 -6.83
N GLU A 509 15.94 -5.60 -6.35
CA GLU A 509 17.29 -5.13 -6.59
C GLU A 509 18.30 -6.28 -6.40
N PHE A 510 19.59 -5.98 -6.46
CA PHE A 510 20.69 -6.93 -6.38
C PHE A 510 21.93 -6.28 -5.73
N PRO A 511 22.94 -7.08 -5.32
CA PRO A 511 24.13 -6.61 -4.62
C PRO A 511 24.92 -5.52 -5.37
N LYS A 512 25.32 -4.48 -4.64
CA LYS A 512 26.01 -3.29 -5.17
C LYS A 512 27.52 -3.30 -4.97
N THR A 513 28.01 -4.06 -3.98
CA THR A 513 29.43 -4.10 -3.62
C THR A 513 30.03 -5.49 -3.76
N ASP A 514 31.35 -5.57 -3.98
CA ASP A 514 32.05 -6.86 -4.05
C ASP A 514 31.97 -7.64 -2.73
N ALA A 515 31.93 -6.95 -1.59
CA ALA A 515 31.75 -7.60 -0.28
C ALA A 515 30.39 -8.29 -0.16
N GLN A 516 29.32 -7.64 -0.61
CA GLN A 516 27.96 -8.21 -0.65
C GLN A 516 27.90 -9.40 -1.62
N ARG A 517 28.55 -9.29 -2.79
CA ARG A 517 28.66 -10.38 -3.77
C ARG A 517 29.35 -11.60 -3.17
N VAL A 518 30.54 -11.44 -2.61
CA VAL A 518 31.31 -12.52 -1.97
C VAL A 518 30.54 -13.16 -0.81
N ALA A 519 29.86 -12.37 0.02
CA ALA A 519 29.03 -12.90 1.10
C ALA A 519 27.87 -13.77 0.57
N PHE A 520 27.20 -13.32 -0.50
CA PHE A 520 26.13 -14.09 -1.13
C PHE A 520 26.64 -15.36 -1.84
N GLU A 521 27.79 -15.29 -2.50
CA GLU A 521 28.46 -16.48 -3.07
C GLU A 521 28.70 -17.53 -2.00
N GLY A 522 29.33 -17.12 -0.89
CA GLY A 522 29.58 -17.99 0.25
C GLY A 522 28.28 -18.56 0.83
N TYR A 523 27.23 -17.73 0.99
CA TYR A 523 25.92 -18.18 1.46
C TYR A 523 25.34 -19.31 0.60
N MET A 524 25.33 -19.12 -0.73
CA MET A 524 24.78 -20.12 -1.66
C MET A 524 25.62 -21.39 -1.74
N GLN A 525 26.95 -21.27 -1.65
CA GLN A 525 27.86 -22.42 -1.65
C GLN A 525 27.74 -23.29 -0.38
N HIS A 526 27.30 -22.71 0.74
CA HIS A 526 27.11 -23.41 2.02
C HIS A 526 25.63 -23.78 2.28
N GLY A 527 24.85 -23.98 1.22
CA GLY A 527 23.49 -24.50 1.29
C GLY A 527 22.41 -23.49 1.70
N GLY A 528 22.72 -22.19 1.64
CA GLY A 528 21.72 -21.13 1.68
C GLY A 528 20.75 -21.24 0.50
N ALA A 529 19.50 -20.79 0.69
CA ALA A 529 18.49 -20.80 -0.36
C ALA A 529 18.21 -19.38 -0.88
N TRP A 530 17.98 -19.23 -2.18
CA TRP A 530 17.69 -17.94 -2.78
C TRP A 530 16.41 -17.92 -3.60
N MET A 531 15.64 -16.84 -3.46
CA MET A 531 14.48 -16.56 -4.30
C MET A 531 14.63 -15.17 -4.91
N GLY A 532 14.89 -15.09 -6.21
CA GLY A 532 15.02 -13.83 -6.92
C GLY A 532 13.80 -13.51 -7.75
N PHE A 533 13.36 -12.25 -7.71
CA PHE A 533 12.25 -11.77 -8.53
C PHE A 533 12.72 -10.77 -9.57
N HIS A 534 12.25 -10.95 -10.80
CA HIS A 534 12.27 -9.94 -11.86
C HIS A 534 13.67 -9.34 -12.06
N VAL A 535 13.84 -8.05 -11.76
CA VAL A 535 15.10 -7.30 -11.87
C VAL A 535 16.23 -7.87 -11.01
N ALA A 536 15.94 -8.65 -9.95
CA ALA A 536 16.96 -9.33 -9.16
C ALA A 536 17.80 -10.33 -9.98
N GLY A 537 17.29 -10.81 -11.12
CA GLY A 537 18.04 -11.63 -12.06
C GLY A 537 18.69 -10.85 -13.20
N TYR A 538 18.43 -9.53 -13.31
CA TYR A 538 18.97 -8.69 -14.37
C TYR A 538 20.49 -8.72 -14.33
N ASN A 539 21.11 -8.97 -15.47
CA ASN A 539 22.54 -8.87 -15.65
C ASN A 539 22.87 -8.63 -17.12
N ASP A 540 23.97 -7.93 -17.36
CA ASP A 540 24.45 -7.55 -18.68
C ASP A 540 25.99 -7.53 -18.74
N ARG A 541 26.54 -6.97 -19.82
CA ARG A 541 27.99 -6.86 -20.01
C ARG A 541 28.71 -6.03 -18.93
N TYR A 542 28.01 -5.20 -18.17
CA TYR A 542 28.54 -4.32 -17.13
C TYR A 542 28.41 -4.90 -15.72
N THR A 543 27.57 -5.92 -15.52
CA THR A 543 27.44 -6.59 -14.21
C THR A 543 28.78 -7.13 -13.69
N LYS A 544 29.65 -7.62 -14.60
CA LYS A 544 30.99 -8.17 -14.32
C LYS A 544 31.01 -9.18 -13.16
N TRP A 545 29.95 -9.97 -13.02
CA TRP A 545 29.80 -10.98 -11.96
C TRP A 545 29.51 -12.35 -12.54
N ARG A 546 30.57 -13.01 -13.04
CA ARG A 546 30.45 -14.28 -13.76
C ARG A 546 29.79 -15.38 -12.93
N TRP A 547 30.13 -15.47 -11.64
CA TRP A 547 29.54 -16.47 -10.76
C TRP A 547 28.01 -16.37 -10.70
N PHE A 548 27.45 -15.15 -10.63
CA PHE A 548 26.01 -14.95 -10.59
C PHE A 548 25.34 -15.35 -11.91
N VAL A 549 25.96 -15.02 -13.05
CA VAL A 549 25.49 -15.48 -14.37
C VAL A 549 25.46 -17.00 -14.44
N ASP A 550 26.53 -17.67 -13.98
CA ASP A 550 26.59 -19.14 -13.93
C ASP A 550 25.54 -19.73 -12.96
N MET A 551 25.30 -19.06 -11.82
CA MET A 551 24.27 -19.44 -10.84
C MET A 551 22.85 -19.33 -11.40
N LEU A 552 22.56 -18.29 -12.19
CA LEU A 552 21.32 -18.16 -12.95
C LEU A 552 21.20 -19.13 -14.14
N GLY A 553 22.24 -19.92 -14.43
CA GLY A 553 22.24 -20.92 -15.49
C GLY A 553 22.84 -20.44 -16.82
N GLY A 554 23.61 -19.35 -16.80
CA GLY A 554 24.17 -18.71 -17.99
C GLY A 554 23.28 -17.61 -18.57
N ALA A 555 22.11 -17.36 -17.97
CA ALA A 555 21.13 -16.40 -18.46
C ALA A 555 21.65 -14.96 -18.35
N VAL A 556 21.82 -14.30 -19.50
CA VAL A 556 22.11 -12.85 -19.61
C VAL A 556 20.91 -12.17 -20.23
N PHE A 557 20.54 -10.98 -19.72
CA PHE A 557 19.39 -10.24 -20.25
C PHE A 557 19.54 -9.99 -21.76
N TYR A 558 18.48 -10.26 -22.53
CA TYR A 558 18.49 -10.14 -23.98
C TYR A 558 17.44 -9.16 -24.50
N ASN A 559 16.20 -9.30 -24.05
CA ASN A 559 15.09 -8.45 -24.45
C ASN A 559 13.95 -8.49 -23.41
N ASN A 560 12.96 -7.63 -23.61
CA ASN A 560 11.74 -7.56 -22.81
C ASN A 560 10.55 -7.15 -23.70
N ASN A 561 9.32 -7.36 -23.22
CA ASN A 561 8.16 -6.67 -23.79
C ASN A 561 7.91 -5.36 -23.03
N TRP A 562 7.40 -4.36 -23.73
CA TRP A 562 6.92 -3.14 -23.09
C TRP A 562 5.65 -2.62 -23.76
N PRO A 563 4.65 -2.11 -23.03
CA PRO A 563 4.54 -2.00 -21.56
C PRO A 563 4.36 -3.38 -20.88
N PRO A 564 4.32 -3.43 -19.54
CA PRO A 564 3.85 -4.60 -18.80
C PRO A 564 2.49 -5.10 -19.34
N LEU A 565 2.38 -6.40 -19.56
CA LEU A 565 1.19 -7.06 -20.10
C LEU A 565 0.98 -8.41 -19.39
N PRO A 566 -0.27 -8.88 -19.23
CA PRO A 566 -0.50 -10.24 -18.77
C PRO A 566 -0.06 -11.23 -19.84
N ALA A 567 0.32 -12.44 -19.43
CA ALA A 567 0.73 -13.48 -20.36
C ALA A 567 0.25 -14.86 -19.93
N LYS A 568 -0.11 -15.69 -20.90
CA LYS A 568 -0.39 -17.11 -20.68
C LYS A 568 0.92 -17.84 -20.38
N LEU A 569 0.96 -18.56 -19.27
CA LEU A 569 2.10 -19.36 -18.85
C LEU A 569 1.78 -20.85 -18.97
N ILE A 570 2.80 -21.63 -19.32
CA ILE A 570 2.79 -23.09 -19.27
C ILE A 570 3.58 -23.53 -18.04
N VAL A 571 2.98 -24.37 -17.20
CA VAL A 571 3.69 -25.04 -16.10
C VAL A 571 4.35 -26.30 -16.67
N ASN A 572 5.63 -26.22 -17.01
CA ASN A 572 6.39 -27.31 -17.64
C ASN A 572 6.56 -28.51 -16.70
N ASP A 573 6.60 -28.26 -15.40
CA ASP A 573 6.83 -29.29 -14.40
C ASP A 573 5.80 -29.22 -13.27
N GLN A 574 4.75 -30.03 -13.36
CA GLN A 574 3.71 -30.14 -12.33
C GLN A 574 4.04 -31.18 -11.24
N LYS A 575 5.27 -31.71 -11.21
CA LYS A 575 5.72 -32.62 -10.15
C LYS A 575 6.58 -31.89 -9.12
N HIS A 576 7.19 -30.77 -9.49
CA HIS A 576 8.02 -29.99 -8.60
C HIS A 576 7.22 -29.41 -7.42
N PRO A 577 7.74 -29.41 -6.18
CA PRO A 577 7.00 -28.94 -5.00
C PRO A 577 6.44 -27.52 -5.13
N ALA A 578 7.18 -26.62 -5.79
CA ALA A 578 6.76 -25.24 -6.01
C ALA A 578 5.55 -25.08 -6.97
N THR A 579 5.27 -26.08 -7.81
CA THR A 579 4.31 -25.95 -8.93
C THR A 579 3.29 -27.08 -9.01
N ARG A 580 3.39 -28.14 -8.18
CA ARG A 580 2.52 -29.33 -8.24
C ARG A 580 1.03 -29.07 -7.99
N HIS A 581 0.71 -27.96 -7.35
CA HIS A 581 -0.65 -27.50 -7.05
C HIS A 581 -1.17 -26.47 -8.06
N LEU A 582 -0.39 -26.12 -9.09
CA LEU A 582 -0.77 -25.19 -10.14
C LEU A 582 -1.44 -25.92 -11.31
N PRO A 583 -2.41 -25.29 -12.00
CA PRO A 583 -2.93 -25.80 -13.27
C PRO A 583 -1.82 -25.85 -14.32
N ALA A 584 -1.97 -26.70 -15.34
CA ALA A 584 -0.96 -26.87 -16.40
C ALA A 584 -0.70 -25.58 -17.20
N ARG A 585 -1.70 -24.70 -17.25
CA ARG A 585 -1.62 -23.36 -17.85
C ARG A 585 -2.46 -22.37 -17.04
N TYR A 586 -2.03 -21.12 -16.99
CA TYR A 586 -2.84 -20.01 -16.47
C TYR A 586 -2.37 -18.68 -17.08
N THR A 587 -3.22 -17.64 -17.01
CA THR A 587 -2.82 -16.28 -17.38
C THR A 587 -2.25 -15.59 -16.15
N ALA A 588 -0.97 -15.24 -16.19
CA ALA A 588 -0.35 -14.40 -15.19
C ALA A 588 -0.81 -12.94 -15.33
N PRO A 589 -0.94 -12.18 -14.22
CA PRO A 589 -1.21 -10.75 -14.25
C PRO A 589 -0.18 -9.95 -15.05
N ILE A 590 -0.49 -8.66 -15.21
CA ILE A 590 0.36 -7.65 -15.85
C ILE A 590 1.79 -7.72 -15.27
N ASN A 591 2.78 -7.88 -16.13
CA ASN A 591 4.19 -7.91 -15.79
C ASN A 591 5.04 -7.53 -17.02
N GLU A 592 6.24 -6.99 -16.78
CA GLU A 592 7.29 -6.94 -17.80
C GLU A 592 8.01 -8.30 -17.86
N TRP A 593 8.08 -8.92 -19.04
CA TRP A 593 8.66 -10.26 -19.22
C TRP A 593 10.05 -10.18 -19.84
N TYR A 594 11.04 -10.85 -19.25
CA TYR A 594 12.42 -10.87 -19.75
C TYR A 594 12.73 -12.14 -20.54
N GLY A 595 13.37 -11.96 -21.69
CA GLY A 595 14.07 -13.01 -22.41
C GLY A 595 15.57 -13.00 -22.13
N TRP A 596 16.19 -14.18 -22.25
CA TRP A 596 17.58 -14.43 -21.86
C TRP A 596 18.37 -15.05 -23.00
N ASN A 597 19.63 -14.66 -23.15
CA ASN A 597 20.54 -15.24 -24.13
C ASN A 597 21.95 -15.44 -23.53
N PRO A 598 22.45 -16.67 -23.40
CA PRO A 598 21.81 -17.93 -23.78
C PRO A 598 20.54 -18.21 -22.97
N ASN A 599 19.62 -18.96 -23.58
CA ASN A 599 18.39 -19.38 -22.91
C ASN A 599 18.75 -20.35 -21.77
N PRO A 600 18.29 -20.12 -20.52
CA PRO A 600 18.66 -20.94 -19.37
C PRO A 600 18.29 -22.42 -19.52
N ARG A 601 17.29 -22.77 -20.34
CA ARG A 601 16.94 -24.17 -20.64
C ARG A 601 18.07 -24.94 -21.32
N GLN A 602 18.98 -24.26 -22.03
CA GLN A 602 20.13 -24.90 -22.68
C GLN A 602 21.16 -25.43 -21.67
N ASN A 603 21.11 -24.94 -20.43
CA ASN A 603 21.98 -25.42 -19.37
C ASN A 603 21.39 -26.70 -18.74
N ARG A 604 22.14 -27.80 -18.82
CA ARG A 604 21.73 -29.11 -18.29
C ARG A 604 21.43 -29.11 -16.78
N ASP A 605 22.01 -28.17 -16.04
CA ASP A 605 21.81 -28.06 -14.60
C ASP A 605 20.58 -27.21 -14.27
N VAL A 606 19.96 -26.55 -15.26
CA VAL A 606 18.73 -25.78 -15.09
C VAL A 606 17.51 -26.66 -15.35
N ARG A 607 16.56 -26.58 -14.42
CA ARG A 607 15.22 -27.13 -14.56
C ARG A 607 14.23 -25.97 -14.68
N VAL A 608 13.69 -25.78 -15.88
CA VAL A 608 12.63 -24.80 -16.13
C VAL A 608 11.30 -25.33 -15.60
N LEU A 609 10.68 -24.58 -14.69
CA LEU A 609 9.38 -24.92 -14.11
C LEU A 609 8.23 -24.31 -14.90
N MET A 610 8.44 -23.10 -15.47
CA MET A 610 7.42 -22.39 -16.22
C MET A 610 8.00 -21.56 -17.37
N THR A 611 7.22 -21.42 -18.43
CA THR A 611 7.58 -20.73 -19.70
C THR A 611 6.40 -19.89 -20.19
N LEU A 612 6.68 -18.80 -20.91
CA LEU A 612 5.65 -18.13 -21.71
C LEU A 612 5.06 -19.10 -22.74
N ASP A 613 3.72 -19.10 -22.87
CA ASP A 613 3.04 -19.81 -23.94
C ASP A 613 3.30 -19.07 -25.27
N THR A 614 3.58 -19.80 -26.35
CA THR A 614 3.87 -19.19 -27.67
C THR A 614 2.67 -18.45 -28.26
N SER A 615 1.45 -18.71 -27.78
CA SER A 615 0.24 -17.95 -28.17
C SER A 615 0.22 -16.51 -27.70
N ASN A 616 1.15 -16.08 -26.84
CA ASN A 616 1.30 -14.68 -26.48
C ASN A 616 1.97 -13.85 -27.58
N TYR A 617 2.66 -14.47 -28.54
CA TYR A 617 3.46 -13.74 -29.51
C TYR A 617 2.64 -13.25 -30.71
N PRO A 618 2.89 -12.02 -31.19
CA PRO A 618 3.83 -11.03 -30.64
C PRO A 618 3.35 -10.42 -29.31
N LEU A 619 4.24 -10.36 -28.31
CA LEU A 619 3.96 -9.83 -26.97
C LEU A 619 4.64 -8.47 -26.78
N GLY A 620 3.84 -7.40 -26.68
CA GLY A 620 4.33 -6.03 -26.46
C GLY A 620 3.66 -5.00 -27.36
N LYS A 621 3.86 -3.72 -27.06
CA LYS A 621 3.38 -2.58 -27.90
C LYS A 621 4.54 -1.67 -28.33
N LYS A 622 5.35 -1.21 -27.37
CA LYS A 622 6.57 -0.42 -27.61
C LYS A 622 7.72 -1.35 -27.96
N ASP A 623 8.07 -2.23 -27.02
CA ASP A 623 9.06 -3.28 -27.23
C ASP A 623 8.33 -4.61 -27.36
N VAL A 624 8.66 -5.38 -28.39
CA VAL A 624 7.86 -6.55 -28.81
C VAL A 624 8.73 -7.79 -28.84
N ILE A 625 8.37 -8.78 -28.03
CA ILE A 625 8.89 -10.13 -28.12
C ILE A 625 8.09 -10.87 -29.21
N ARG A 626 8.75 -11.25 -30.29
CA ARG A 626 8.08 -11.79 -31.49
C ARG A 626 7.97 -13.31 -31.52
N GLU A 627 8.91 -14.01 -30.88
CA GLU A 627 9.00 -15.47 -30.87
C GLU A 627 10.04 -15.94 -29.84
N GLY A 628 10.15 -17.25 -29.66
CA GLY A 628 11.21 -17.89 -28.87
C GLY A 628 10.70 -18.62 -27.63
N ASP A 629 11.56 -19.48 -27.08
CA ASP A 629 11.38 -20.11 -25.78
C ASP A 629 11.82 -19.14 -24.68
N ILE A 630 10.90 -18.76 -23.79
CA ILE A 630 11.15 -17.80 -22.72
C ILE A 630 10.78 -18.43 -21.37
N PRO A 631 11.74 -19.11 -20.72
CA PRO A 631 11.60 -19.55 -19.34
C PRO A 631 11.37 -18.34 -18.42
N VAL A 632 10.32 -18.41 -17.60
CA VAL A 632 9.96 -17.35 -16.65
C VAL A 632 10.07 -17.78 -15.20
N VAL A 633 10.14 -19.08 -14.93
CA VAL A 633 10.45 -19.62 -13.60
C VAL A 633 11.36 -20.82 -13.76
N TRP A 634 12.53 -20.82 -13.12
CA TRP A 634 13.45 -21.95 -13.15
C TRP A 634 14.29 -22.05 -11.89
N THR A 635 14.87 -23.23 -11.71
CA THR A 635 15.88 -23.51 -10.69
C THR A 635 17.15 -24.04 -11.34
N ASN A 636 18.31 -23.57 -10.89
CA ASN A 636 19.59 -24.21 -11.17
C ASN A 636 19.85 -25.26 -10.08
N THR A 637 19.79 -26.53 -10.44
CA THR A 637 19.84 -27.68 -9.54
C THR A 637 21.14 -27.84 -8.76
N LYS A 638 22.20 -27.10 -9.13
CA LYS A 638 23.42 -26.97 -8.32
C LYS A 638 23.23 -26.17 -7.04
N TYR A 639 22.20 -25.35 -6.97
CA TYR A 639 21.91 -24.46 -5.86
C TYR A 639 20.48 -24.67 -5.37
N ARG A 640 20.22 -24.29 -4.11
CA ARG A 640 18.84 -24.21 -3.61
C ARG A 640 18.25 -22.86 -4.00
N MET A 641 17.88 -22.72 -5.26
CA MET A 641 17.47 -21.42 -5.78
C MET A 641 16.21 -21.50 -6.63
N LEU A 642 15.47 -20.41 -6.67
CA LEU A 642 14.43 -20.19 -7.66
C LEU A 642 14.52 -18.77 -8.20
N TYR A 643 14.57 -18.63 -9.51
CA TYR A 643 14.32 -17.34 -10.15
C TYR A 643 12.88 -17.30 -10.66
N ILE A 644 12.20 -16.18 -10.41
CA ILE A 644 10.85 -15.89 -10.87
C ILE A 644 10.89 -14.56 -11.64
N ASN A 645 10.47 -14.56 -12.89
CA ASN A 645 10.52 -13.38 -13.74
C ASN A 645 9.46 -12.32 -13.39
N MET A 646 8.36 -12.71 -12.74
CA MET A 646 7.30 -11.80 -12.31
C MET A 646 7.72 -10.94 -11.13
N GLY A 647 7.50 -9.62 -11.22
CA GLY A 647 7.81 -8.69 -10.13
C GLY A 647 7.80 -7.21 -10.50
N HIS A 648 6.86 -6.78 -11.36
CA HIS A 648 6.74 -5.41 -11.85
C HIS A 648 5.33 -4.85 -11.63
N GLY A 649 5.21 -3.80 -10.82
CA GLY A 649 3.97 -3.08 -10.54
C GLY A 649 3.14 -3.65 -9.39
N ASP A 650 1.95 -3.08 -9.20
CA ASP A 650 1.02 -3.34 -8.08
C ASP A 650 -0.06 -4.39 -8.38
N GLN A 651 0.03 -5.07 -9.53
CA GLN A 651 -0.96 -6.08 -9.96
C GLN A 651 -0.46 -7.53 -9.85
N ILE A 652 0.74 -7.76 -9.34
CA ILE A 652 1.36 -9.11 -9.31
C ILE A 652 0.59 -10.09 -8.41
N PHE A 653 -0.01 -9.61 -7.31
CA PHE A 653 -0.68 -10.43 -6.30
C PHE A 653 -2.20 -10.55 -6.47
N VAL A 654 -2.78 -10.02 -7.57
CA VAL A 654 -4.23 -10.10 -7.82
C VAL A 654 -4.71 -11.47 -8.30
N SER A 655 -3.79 -12.37 -8.67
CA SER A 655 -4.10 -13.73 -9.12
C SER A 655 -3.88 -14.75 -8.01
N PRO A 656 -4.95 -15.38 -7.47
CA PRO A 656 -4.80 -16.44 -6.48
C PRO A 656 -3.99 -17.64 -6.99
N ILE A 657 -3.99 -17.90 -8.30
CA ILE A 657 -3.22 -18.99 -8.91
C ILE A 657 -1.73 -18.67 -8.85
N GLN A 658 -1.34 -17.45 -9.23
CA GLN A 658 0.06 -17.02 -9.14
C GLN A 658 0.54 -16.92 -7.69
N ASN A 659 -0.30 -16.47 -6.76
CA ASN A 659 0.06 -16.43 -5.35
C ASN A 659 0.41 -17.83 -4.83
N ARG A 660 -0.28 -18.88 -5.30
CA ARG A 660 0.11 -20.26 -4.93
C ARG A 660 1.49 -20.65 -5.44
N LEU A 661 1.97 -20.12 -6.58
CA LEU A 661 3.37 -20.35 -7.02
C LEU A 661 4.34 -19.77 -5.99
N PHE A 662 4.10 -18.54 -5.54
CA PHE A 662 4.92 -17.84 -4.55
C PHE A 662 4.95 -18.57 -3.21
N GLU A 663 3.79 -19.02 -2.71
CA GLU A 663 3.70 -19.89 -1.53
C GLU A 663 4.48 -21.19 -1.70
N GLY A 664 4.23 -21.92 -2.79
CA GLY A 664 4.90 -23.20 -3.03
C GLY A 664 6.42 -23.06 -3.14
N ALA A 665 6.89 -21.97 -3.75
CA ALA A 665 8.29 -21.70 -3.92
C ALA A 665 9.00 -21.39 -2.59
N ILE A 666 8.47 -20.48 -1.77
CA ILE A 666 9.12 -20.14 -0.50
C ILE A 666 9.11 -21.31 0.48
N LEU A 667 8.01 -22.10 0.54
CA LEU A 667 7.94 -23.28 1.39
C LEU A 667 8.92 -24.37 0.94
N TRP A 668 9.05 -24.60 -0.37
CA TRP A 668 10.07 -25.53 -0.90
C TRP A 668 11.49 -25.08 -0.56
N LEU A 669 11.80 -23.79 -0.72
CA LEU A 669 13.10 -23.20 -0.38
C LEU A 669 13.36 -23.13 1.14
N GLY A 670 12.32 -23.13 1.98
CA GLY A 670 12.43 -23.15 3.43
C GLY A 670 12.60 -24.56 4.01
N GLU A 671 11.69 -25.48 3.67
CA GLU A 671 11.50 -26.76 4.38
C GLU A 671 12.51 -27.87 4.08
N GLY A 672 13.06 -27.93 2.87
CA GLY A 672 14.14 -28.86 2.49
C GLY A 672 15.52 -28.57 3.09
N GLY A 673 15.61 -28.37 4.41
CA GLY A 673 16.78 -27.90 5.19
C GLY A 673 18.17 -28.43 4.83
N LYS A 674 19.21 -27.74 5.32
CA LYS A 674 20.65 -28.05 5.08
C LYS A 674 20.92 -29.54 5.31
N LYS A 675 21.38 -30.24 4.27
CA LYS A 675 22.02 -31.56 4.44
C LYS A 675 23.40 -31.40 5.05
#